data_AF-A0A7G1ILF8-F1
#
_entry.id   AF-A0A7G1ILF8-F1
#
_cell.length_a   1.000
_cell.length_b   1.000
_cell.length_c   1.000
_cell.angle_alpha   90.00
_cell.angle_beta   90.00
_cell.angle_gamma   90.00
#
_symmetry.space_group_name_H-M   'P 1'
#
loop_
_entity.id
_entity.type
_entity.pdbx_description
1 polymer ?
#
loop_
_entity_poly.entity_id
_entity_poly.type
_entity_poly.pdbx_seq_one_letter_code
_entity_poly.pdbx_strand_id
1 'polypeptide(L)'
;MVRPVPQRDPERVIFCGAGRWGTKLIRAFLAQGAAPAGFVVRSEATRQWLAAEYPHVPVDTDAERFIAETHADVVVVATPTETHGRIAQMGLHQGRDVFVEKPLCTDPNEARALAAAARVRNTALFTGFVYLYHPAFVALRRAVATESIAQVRFSWVRPALAGPPAWELLPHELALASVLLGESPRALSIEVNGELCRGHWTSKDGARIDIRLDGRAGMCKRKELSVRTVAGDVWTWTDHELVRYDRKSPETPLQRTTFGPTEPLRREVEWFLAHRRCSNAVRQEIDRSVAITTIIHDALTAAAPGRGAQVKHRSSVCVVGAGIFGVSAALALARDGWWVDLLECSSDILTGASGCNIFRLHRGYHYPRSLATAVECRDAERSFRAEYDEAVIDDSQHLYAIAAENSLVDGAQFLAHCAAAALPVEPVDHPIVRRSAAELLVSAKESRIDPNRLAAAARAKLRAAGVRVRTATPAHPSVTAGYDFVVLAANHGNNAVLTQLGIPAPRRQFEVCEVAVLEDVEIGDIDIVVIDGPFVSLSPYGRSTGRFLLYDVEHSVRYRAVSTAFEPPEEFSAALVSSKPAPVPESTVGEMLDTASRFVRGLQHAHHVGSLLSVRTVLPDVDRTDERPTIVEWHNETTLSIFSGKIVTAMTAGQAVIGALRSRTGFPTTITGSPPEGRERASDRRPPLTGAVARGRGPCS
;
A
#
# COMPACT_ATOMS: atom_id res chain seq x y z
N MET A 1 34.49 -6.91 45.06
CA MET A 1 35.21 -6.30 43.93
C MET A 1 34.21 -6.05 42.82
N VAL A 2 33.92 -4.78 42.52
CA VAL A 2 33.12 -4.39 41.35
C VAL A 2 33.96 -4.67 40.11
N ARG A 3 33.49 -5.53 39.20
CA ARG A 3 34.16 -5.73 37.91
C ARG A 3 34.21 -4.38 37.18
N PRO A 4 35.36 -3.95 36.66
CA PRO A 4 35.44 -2.71 35.88
C PRO A 4 34.55 -2.84 34.64
N VAL A 5 33.74 -1.81 34.38
CA VAL A 5 33.03 -1.67 33.11
C VAL A 5 34.10 -1.56 32.02
N PRO A 6 34.06 -2.37 30.95
CA PRO A 6 35.05 -2.28 29.89
C PRO A 6 35.05 -0.86 29.32
N GLN A 7 36.20 -0.19 29.34
CA GLN A 7 36.39 1.08 28.63
C GLN A 7 36.09 0.83 27.15
N ARG A 8 35.02 1.46 26.66
CA ARG A 8 34.65 1.43 25.24
C ARG A 8 35.58 2.36 24.47
N ASP A 9 36.03 1.91 23.31
CA ASP A 9 36.70 2.78 22.36
C ASP A 9 35.77 3.94 21.95
N PRO A 10 36.31 5.16 21.75
CA PRO A 10 35.52 6.33 21.38
C PRO A 10 34.91 6.16 19.99
N GLU A 11 33.64 6.51 19.85
CA GLU A 11 32.91 6.45 18.58
C GLU A 11 33.55 7.38 17.55
N ARG A 12 33.90 6.86 16.38
CA ARG A 12 34.54 7.62 15.30
C ARG A 12 33.47 8.27 14.42
N VAL A 13 33.55 9.60 14.25
CA VAL A 13 32.47 10.39 13.60
C VAL A 13 32.99 11.17 12.40
N ILE A 14 32.34 11.05 11.25
CA ILE A 14 32.51 11.97 10.13
C ILE A 14 31.48 13.08 10.24
N PHE A 15 31.92 14.33 10.17
CA PHE A 15 31.04 15.50 10.19
C PHE A 15 30.94 16.12 8.80
N CYS A 16 29.77 15.99 8.18
CA CYS A 16 29.42 16.65 6.93
C CYS A 16 28.78 18.01 7.25
N GLY A 17 29.51 19.09 7.02
CA GLY A 17 29.08 20.46 7.31
C GLY A 17 29.55 20.98 8.68
N ALA A 18 30.24 22.12 8.67
CA ALA A 18 30.72 22.82 9.87
C ALA A 18 30.34 24.32 9.83
N GLY A 19 29.11 24.61 9.40
CA GLY A 19 28.53 25.94 9.53
C GLY A 19 28.13 26.27 10.98
N ARG A 20 27.37 27.36 11.18
CA ARG A 20 26.97 27.84 12.52
C ARG A 20 26.40 26.75 13.45
N TRP A 21 25.61 25.83 12.91
CA TRP A 21 25.05 24.72 13.69
C TRP A 21 25.94 23.47 13.68
N GLY A 22 26.57 23.13 12.55
CA GLY A 22 27.54 22.03 12.47
C GLY A 22 28.68 22.15 13.47
N THR A 23 29.22 23.37 13.71
CA THR A 23 30.23 23.61 14.76
C THR A 23 29.74 23.25 16.17
N LYS A 24 28.44 23.45 16.46
CA LYS A 24 27.85 23.09 17.75
C LYS A 24 27.71 21.57 17.89
N LEU A 25 27.29 20.89 16.81
CA LEU A 25 27.24 19.43 16.78
C LEU A 25 28.61 18.82 16.98
N ILE A 26 29.65 19.33 16.30
CA ILE A 26 31.04 18.89 16.50
C ILE A 26 31.38 18.96 17.99
N ARG A 27 31.23 20.15 18.61
CA ARG A 27 31.52 20.32 20.05
C ARG A 27 30.68 19.40 20.95
N ALA A 28 29.40 19.21 20.64
CA ALA A 28 28.51 18.37 21.43
C ALA A 28 28.89 16.87 21.36
N PHE A 29 29.26 16.36 20.18
CA PHE A 29 29.75 14.99 20.02
C PHE A 29 31.09 14.78 20.71
N LEU A 30 32.04 15.71 20.56
CA LEU A 30 33.33 15.64 21.26
C LEU A 30 33.16 15.67 22.79
N ALA A 31 32.22 16.49 23.31
CA ALA A 31 31.91 16.55 24.73
C ALA A 31 31.26 15.26 25.30
N GLN A 32 30.81 14.36 24.42
CA GLN A 32 30.31 13.03 24.78
C GLN A 32 31.37 11.92 24.56
N GLY A 33 32.62 12.30 24.27
CA GLY A 33 33.72 11.36 24.10
C GLY A 33 33.83 10.75 22.69
N ALA A 34 33.10 11.25 21.70
CA ALA A 34 33.28 10.84 20.32
C ALA A 34 34.61 11.40 19.76
N ALA A 35 35.25 10.66 18.86
CA ALA A 35 36.46 11.07 18.16
C ALA A 35 36.15 11.49 16.72
N PRO A 36 36.64 12.63 16.23
CA PRO A 36 36.41 13.06 14.86
C PRO A 36 37.26 12.21 13.91
N ALA A 37 36.62 11.44 13.03
CA ALA A 37 37.27 10.66 11.99
C ALA A 37 37.61 11.51 10.77
N GLY A 38 36.89 12.62 10.58
CA GLY A 38 37.11 13.55 9.48
C GLY A 38 36.01 14.58 9.32
N PHE A 39 36.28 15.62 8.54
CA PHE A 39 35.32 16.67 8.22
C PHE A 39 35.12 16.77 6.71
N VAL A 40 33.87 16.92 6.28
CA VAL A 40 33.54 17.19 4.87
C VAL A 40 32.90 18.57 4.77
N VAL A 41 33.62 19.54 4.19
CA VAL A 41 33.16 20.93 4.05
C VAL A 41 33.58 21.57 2.71
N ARG A 42 32.66 22.34 2.11
CA ARG A 42 32.90 22.99 0.81
C ARG A 42 33.64 24.33 0.90
N SER A 43 33.54 25.05 2.02
CA SER A 43 34.13 26.38 2.20
C SER A 43 35.62 26.28 2.52
N GLU A 44 36.46 26.96 1.74
CA GLU A 44 37.91 27.02 1.97
C GLU A 44 38.24 27.61 3.35
N ALA A 45 37.61 28.72 3.72
CA ALA A 45 37.80 29.33 5.05
C ALA A 45 37.45 28.37 6.19
N THR A 46 36.39 27.55 6.01
CA THR A 46 36.01 26.54 7.00
C THR A 46 37.00 25.38 7.03
N ARG A 47 37.55 24.96 5.88
CA ARG A 47 38.61 23.94 5.83
C ARG A 47 39.86 24.39 6.58
N GLN A 48 40.32 25.62 6.31
CA GLN A 48 41.50 26.18 6.97
C GLN A 48 41.31 26.28 8.48
N TRP A 49 40.14 26.74 8.93
CA TRP A 49 39.80 26.77 10.35
C TRP A 49 39.80 25.36 10.97
N LEU A 50 39.17 24.37 10.33
CA LEU A 50 39.14 23.00 10.83
C LEU A 50 40.53 22.36 10.87
N ALA A 51 41.37 22.61 9.87
CA ALA A 51 42.74 22.12 9.84
C ALA A 51 43.62 22.76 10.93
N ALA A 52 43.36 24.02 11.29
CA ALA A 52 44.05 24.69 12.39
C ALA A 52 43.56 24.21 13.77
N GLU A 53 42.25 24.04 13.94
CA GLU A 53 41.64 23.63 15.21
C GLU A 53 41.82 22.13 15.48
N TYR A 54 41.84 21.30 14.44
CA TYR A 54 41.98 19.85 14.51
C TYR A 54 43.09 19.34 13.57
N PRO A 55 44.39 19.64 13.85
CA PRO A 55 45.50 19.39 12.91
C PRO A 55 45.71 17.94 12.47
N HIS A 56 45.22 16.97 13.26
CA HIS A 56 45.37 15.54 12.99
C HIS A 56 44.13 14.90 12.36
N VAL A 57 43.09 15.69 12.06
CA VAL A 57 41.83 15.20 11.53
C VAL A 57 41.74 15.55 10.05
N PRO A 58 41.55 14.58 9.16
CA PRO A 58 41.45 14.86 7.73
C PRO A 58 40.22 15.72 7.40
N VAL A 59 40.40 16.67 6.47
CA VAL A 59 39.35 17.56 5.97
C VAL A 59 39.24 17.38 4.46
N ASP A 60 38.04 17.11 3.96
CA ASP A 60 37.75 16.85 2.55
C ASP A 60 36.58 17.72 2.04
N THR A 61 36.39 17.70 0.73
CA THR A 61 35.28 18.34 0.04
C THR A 61 34.32 17.34 -0.60
N ASP A 62 34.79 16.11 -0.87
CA ASP A 62 34.02 15.05 -1.50
C ASP A 62 33.41 14.13 -0.44
N ALA A 63 32.11 14.29 -0.18
CA ALA A 63 31.41 13.47 0.79
C ALA A 63 31.36 11.98 0.41
N GLU A 64 31.20 11.66 -0.88
CA GLU A 64 30.95 10.29 -1.31
C GLU A 64 32.20 9.43 -1.14
N ARG A 65 33.30 9.89 -1.73
CA ARG A 65 34.61 9.25 -1.58
C ARG A 65 35.03 9.19 -0.12
N PHE A 66 34.96 10.31 0.59
CA PHE A 66 35.48 10.41 1.94
C PHE A 66 34.69 9.56 2.93
N ILE A 67 33.35 9.51 2.80
CA ILE A 67 32.54 8.57 3.57
C ILE A 67 32.97 7.16 3.21
N ALA A 68 33.05 6.74 1.94
CA ALA A 68 33.44 5.38 1.59
C ALA A 68 34.80 4.93 2.16
N GLU A 69 35.83 5.78 2.08
CA GLU A 69 37.21 5.42 2.41
C GLU A 69 37.57 5.55 3.90
N THR A 70 36.86 6.39 4.66
CA THR A 70 37.21 6.70 6.05
C THR A 70 36.51 5.77 7.04
N HIS A 71 37.26 5.03 7.86
CA HIS A 71 36.69 4.21 8.93
C HIS A 71 36.01 5.08 10.01
N ALA A 72 34.68 5.01 10.08
CA ALA A 72 33.85 5.74 11.04
C ALA A 72 32.58 4.97 11.39
N ASP A 73 32.10 5.16 12.61
CA ASP A 73 30.91 4.51 13.15
C ASP A 73 29.64 5.34 12.91
N VAL A 74 29.79 6.66 12.80
CA VAL A 74 28.69 7.63 12.65
C VAL A 74 29.02 8.63 11.54
N VAL A 75 28.00 9.00 10.76
CA VAL A 75 28.00 10.17 9.88
C VAL A 75 27.01 11.21 10.42
N VAL A 76 27.51 12.42 10.71
CA VAL A 76 26.68 13.56 11.11
C VAL A 76 26.49 14.48 9.91
N VAL A 77 25.24 14.78 9.56
CA VAL A 77 24.85 15.59 8.42
C VAL A 77 24.26 16.92 8.92
N ALA A 78 25.03 17.99 8.78
CA ALA A 78 24.67 19.37 9.14
C ALA A 78 24.96 20.33 7.97
N THR A 79 24.55 19.92 6.77
CA THR A 79 24.71 20.63 5.49
C THR A 79 23.44 21.43 5.16
N PRO A 80 23.35 22.12 4.00
CA PRO A 80 22.07 22.67 3.54
C PRO A 80 21.02 21.57 3.34
N THR A 81 19.76 21.87 3.66
CA THR A 81 18.64 20.93 3.71
C THR A 81 18.51 20.05 2.46
N GLU A 82 18.69 20.63 1.28
CA GLU A 82 18.58 19.96 -0.02
C GLU A 82 19.63 18.84 -0.24
N THR A 83 20.67 18.79 0.59
CA THR A 83 21.73 17.77 0.53
C THR A 83 21.61 16.69 1.60
N HIS A 84 20.69 16.85 2.57
CA HIS A 84 20.58 15.95 3.71
C HIS A 84 20.34 14.50 3.29
N GLY A 85 19.33 14.26 2.46
CA GLY A 85 18.93 12.89 2.09
C GLY A 85 20.01 12.15 1.32
N ARG A 86 20.59 12.78 0.30
CA ARG A 86 21.73 12.22 -0.45
C ARG A 86 22.93 11.85 0.44
N ILE A 87 23.35 12.74 1.35
CA ILE A 87 24.51 12.46 2.23
C ILE A 87 24.16 11.40 3.27
N ALA A 88 22.95 11.43 3.82
CA ALA A 88 22.47 10.39 4.73
C ALA A 88 22.47 9.02 4.07
N GLN A 89 22.03 8.93 2.80
CA GLN A 89 22.05 7.71 2.02
C GLN A 89 23.48 7.15 1.86
N MET A 90 24.47 8.01 1.60
CA MET A 90 25.89 7.60 1.50
C MET A 90 26.37 6.95 2.80
N GLY A 91 26.06 7.54 3.97
CA GLY A 91 26.39 6.97 5.27
C GLY A 91 25.73 5.61 5.51
N LEU A 92 24.42 5.53 5.27
CA LEU A 92 23.66 4.29 5.43
C LEU A 92 24.18 3.19 4.50
N HIS A 93 24.53 3.50 3.25
CA HIS A 93 25.06 2.53 2.29
C HIS A 93 26.38 1.89 2.75
N GLN A 94 27.19 2.62 3.52
CA GLN A 94 28.42 2.10 4.13
C GLN A 94 28.18 1.38 5.47
N GLY A 95 26.91 1.14 5.85
CA GLY A 95 26.56 0.47 7.10
C GLY A 95 26.82 1.32 8.34
N ARG A 96 26.78 2.65 8.22
CA ARG A 96 27.02 3.58 9.33
C ARG A 96 25.72 4.10 9.90
N ASP A 97 25.77 4.44 11.19
CA ASP A 97 24.70 5.21 11.81
C ASP A 97 24.75 6.65 11.33
N VAL A 98 23.59 7.25 11.13
CA VAL A 98 23.47 8.58 10.55
C VAL A 98 22.65 9.49 11.45
N PHE A 99 23.25 10.60 11.85
CA PHE A 99 22.56 11.72 12.51
C PHE A 99 22.37 12.83 11.49
N VAL A 100 21.13 13.28 11.27
CA VAL A 100 20.79 14.31 10.29
C VAL A 100 20.17 15.50 11.01
N GLU A 101 20.66 16.70 10.75
CA GLU A 101 19.96 17.91 11.19
C GLU A 101 18.59 18.02 10.57
N LYS A 102 17.65 18.64 11.29
CA LYS A 102 16.28 18.75 10.77
C LYS A 102 16.19 19.75 9.59
N PRO A 103 15.28 19.52 8.63
CA PRO A 103 14.46 18.32 8.47
C PRO A 103 15.27 17.15 7.90
N LEU A 104 14.77 15.91 8.05
CA LEU A 104 15.43 14.71 7.49
C LEU A 104 15.74 14.87 6.00
N CYS A 105 14.73 15.31 5.24
CA CYS A 105 14.82 15.84 3.87
C CYS A 105 13.49 16.55 3.56
N THR A 106 13.25 16.94 2.31
CA THR A 106 12.01 17.63 1.87
C THR A 106 11.12 16.80 0.93
N ASP A 107 11.61 15.65 0.47
CA ASP A 107 10.86 14.71 -0.37
C ASP A 107 10.41 13.50 0.48
N PRO A 108 9.08 13.25 0.59
CA PRO A 108 8.55 12.10 1.33
C PRO A 108 9.03 10.74 0.81
N ASN A 109 9.28 10.60 -0.50
CA ASN A 109 9.80 9.37 -1.08
C ASN A 109 11.24 9.13 -0.65
N GLU A 110 12.06 10.17 -0.67
CA GLU A 110 13.45 10.11 -0.18
C GLU A 110 13.46 9.76 1.32
N ALA A 111 12.62 10.39 2.13
CA ALA A 111 12.50 10.09 3.57
C ALA A 111 12.15 8.62 3.81
N ARG A 112 11.17 8.07 3.06
CA ARG A 112 10.78 6.65 3.15
C ARG A 112 11.91 5.72 2.71
N ALA A 113 12.64 6.06 1.65
CA ALA A 113 13.77 5.29 1.16
C ALA A 113 14.92 5.24 2.18
N LEU A 114 15.24 6.36 2.82
CA LEU A 114 16.25 6.43 3.88
C LEU A 114 15.85 5.57 5.09
N ALA A 115 14.60 5.67 5.53
CA ALA A 115 14.08 4.85 6.62
C ALA A 115 14.13 3.35 6.28
N ALA A 116 13.80 2.96 5.04
CA ALA A 116 13.91 1.59 4.58
C ALA A 116 15.37 1.11 4.55
N ALA A 117 16.29 1.93 4.02
CA ALA A 117 17.72 1.62 3.96
C ALA A 117 18.31 1.39 5.37
N ALA A 118 17.97 2.25 6.33
CA ALA A 118 18.39 2.10 7.72
C ALA A 118 17.87 0.79 8.35
N ARG A 119 16.61 0.42 8.08
CA ARG A 119 16.03 -0.85 8.56
C ARG A 119 16.72 -2.07 7.95
N VAL A 120 16.96 -2.07 6.64
CA VAL A 120 17.60 -3.19 5.92
C VAL A 120 19.04 -3.41 6.41
N ARG A 121 19.78 -2.32 6.66
CA ARG A 121 21.18 -2.38 7.06
C ARG A 121 21.39 -2.46 8.57
N ASN A 122 20.30 -2.43 9.34
CA ASN A 122 20.32 -2.41 10.80
C ASN A 122 21.20 -1.28 11.38
N THR A 123 21.12 -0.10 10.77
CA THR A 123 21.81 1.12 11.21
C THR A 123 20.82 2.11 11.78
N ALA A 124 21.29 2.99 12.68
CA ALA A 124 20.52 4.13 13.12
C ALA A 124 20.42 5.17 12.01
N LEU A 125 19.22 5.69 11.82
CA LEU A 125 19.00 7.00 11.20
C LEU A 125 18.35 7.84 12.30
N PHE A 126 18.74 9.10 12.46
CA PHE A 126 18.21 9.97 13.50
C PHE A 126 18.09 11.41 13.00
N THR A 127 17.02 12.12 13.38
CA THR A 127 16.80 13.52 13.01
C THR A 127 16.95 14.43 14.23
N GLY A 128 17.72 15.51 14.12
CA GLY A 128 18.05 16.46 15.19
C GLY A 128 16.90 17.36 15.65
N PHE A 129 15.89 16.78 16.32
CA PHE A 129 14.81 17.53 16.97
C PHE A 129 15.18 18.01 18.38
N VAL A 130 16.17 18.90 18.47
CA VAL A 130 16.81 19.32 19.72
C VAL A 130 15.86 19.71 20.87
N TYR A 131 14.69 20.29 20.58
CA TYR A 131 13.73 20.70 21.62
C TYR A 131 13.07 19.53 22.37
N LEU A 132 13.05 18.33 21.80
CA LEU A 132 12.57 17.13 22.52
C LEU A 132 13.43 16.85 23.77
N TYR A 133 14.66 17.32 23.78
CA TYR A 133 15.65 17.13 24.84
C TYR A 133 15.76 18.35 25.77
N HIS A 134 14.99 19.40 25.52
CA HIS A 134 14.98 20.59 26.35
C HIS A 134 14.41 20.28 27.75
N PRO A 135 15.08 20.67 28.85
CA PRO A 135 14.61 20.38 30.20
C PRO A 135 13.16 20.83 30.46
N ALA A 136 12.78 22.01 29.96
CA ALA A 136 11.42 22.52 30.09
C ALA A 136 10.39 21.66 29.36
N PHE A 137 10.70 21.16 28.17
CA PHE A 137 9.81 20.27 27.43
C PHE A 137 9.68 18.91 28.11
N VAL A 138 10.79 18.35 28.62
CA VAL A 138 10.77 17.09 29.38
C VAL A 138 9.93 17.24 30.65
N ALA A 139 10.04 18.37 31.36
CA ALA A 139 9.21 18.67 32.52
C ALA A 139 7.73 18.84 32.14
N LEU A 140 7.44 19.59 31.08
CA LEU A 140 6.09 19.77 30.55
C LEU A 140 5.45 18.41 30.20
N ARG A 141 6.15 17.57 29.43
CA ARG A 141 5.67 16.24 29.04
C ARG A 141 5.34 15.37 30.25
N ARG A 142 6.17 15.41 31.30
CA ARG A 142 5.91 14.68 32.55
C ARG A 142 4.69 15.23 33.29
N ALA A 143 4.54 16.55 33.32
CA ALA A 143 3.45 17.21 34.04
C ALA A 143 2.07 16.90 33.42
N VAL A 144 1.98 16.85 32.09
CA VAL A 144 0.72 16.57 31.38
C VAL A 144 0.52 15.10 31.01
N ALA A 145 1.40 14.20 31.45
CA ALA A 145 1.39 12.79 31.01
C ALA A 145 0.09 12.03 31.35
N THR A 146 -0.60 12.43 32.41
CA THR A 146 -1.86 11.82 32.87
C THR A 146 -3.09 12.68 32.56
N GLU A 147 -2.90 13.78 31.83
CA GLU A 147 -3.97 14.72 31.51
C GLU A 147 -4.38 14.61 30.04
N SER A 148 -5.67 14.77 29.76
CA SER A 148 -6.14 14.96 28.39
C SER A 148 -5.79 16.38 27.93
N ILE A 149 -5.13 16.50 26.77
CA ILE A 149 -4.77 17.79 26.19
C ILE A 149 -5.94 18.31 25.34
N ALA A 150 -6.37 19.54 25.58
CA ALA A 150 -7.40 20.21 24.79
C ALA A 150 -6.82 21.06 23.66
N GLN A 151 -5.69 21.73 23.92
CA GLN A 151 -5.03 22.58 22.92
C GLN A 151 -3.51 22.61 23.12
N VAL A 152 -2.77 22.65 22.02
CA VAL A 152 -1.34 22.98 21.98
C VAL A 152 -1.15 24.19 21.06
N ARG A 153 -0.46 25.22 21.52
CA ARG A 153 -0.17 26.43 20.74
C ARG A 153 1.32 26.68 20.68
N PHE A 154 1.83 26.89 19.48
CA PHE A 154 3.20 27.35 19.23
C PHE A 154 3.18 28.78 18.70
N SER A 155 4.02 29.64 19.27
CA SER A 155 4.24 31.01 18.79
C SER A 155 5.75 31.28 18.75
N TRP A 156 6.35 31.07 17.58
CA TRP A 156 7.79 31.23 17.37
C TRP A 156 8.09 32.42 16.45
N VAL A 157 9.01 33.25 16.91
CA VAL A 157 9.57 34.37 16.17
C VAL A 157 11.04 34.10 15.96
N ARG A 158 11.45 33.95 14.70
CA ARG A 158 12.85 33.73 14.31
C ARG A 158 13.19 34.61 13.11
N PRO A 159 13.67 35.84 13.35
CA PRO A 159 14.02 36.77 12.27
C PRO A 159 15.12 36.22 11.37
N ALA A 160 15.13 36.66 10.10
CA ALA A 160 16.17 36.37 9.11
C ALA A 160 16.34 34.86 8.85
N LEU A 161 15.27 34.24 8.37
CA LEU A 161 15.29 32.85 7.91
C LEU A 161 16.21 32.70 6.68
N ALA A 162 16.87 31.56 6.57
CA ALA A 162 17.74 31.23 5.43
C ALA A 162 17.01 30.44 4.33
N GLY A 163 15.83 29.90 4.63
CA GLY A 163 14.98 29.16 3.69
C GLY A 163 13.48 29.33 3.98
N PRO A 164 12.63 28.52 3.33
CA PRO A 164 11.18 28.60 3.48
C PRO A 164 10.75 28.43 4.95
N PRO A 165 9.89 29.31 5.50
CA PRO A 165 9.49 29.27 6.91
C PRO A 165 8.93 27.91 7.35
N ALA A 166 8.18 27.25 6.45
CA ALA A 166 7.60 25.95 6.71
C ALA A 166 8.65 24.88 7.02
N TRP A 167 9.74 24.78 6.25
CA TRP A 167 10.79 23.78 6.49
C TRP A 167 11.79 24.19 7.57
N GLU A 168 11.98 25.49 7.77
CA GLU A 168 12.88 26.03 8.78
C GLU A 168 12.36 25.87 10.20
N LEU A 169 11.04 25.93 10.38
CA LEU A 169 10.42 25.98 11.70
C LEU A 169 9.55 24.75 11.98
N LEU A 170 8.50 24.48 11.17
CA LEU A 170 7.47 23.44 11.42
C LEU A 170 7.97 22.06 11.89
N PRO A 171 9.11 21.52 11.41
CA PRO A 171 9.54 20.19 11.82
C PRO A 171 9.66 20.04 13.34
N HIS A 172 10.06 21.09 14.06
CA HIS A 172 10.22 21.01 15.51
C HIS A 172 8.88 21.03 16.26
N GLU A 173 7.93 21.88 15.89
CA GLU A 173 6.61 21.99 16.52
C GLU A 173 5.82 20.72 16.30
N LEU A 174 5.87 20.17 15.08
CA LEU A 174 5.23 18.90 14.77
C LEU A 174 5.86 17.76 15.58
N ALA A 175 7.19 17.75 15.77
CA ALA A 175 7.85 16.77 16.63
C ALA A 175 7.42 16.90 18.10
N LEU A 176 7.40 18.14 18.64
CA LEU A 176 6.98 18.42 20.02
C LEU A 176 5.51 18.03 20.24
N ALA A 177 4.61 18.45 19.36
CA ALA A 177 3.18 18.10 19.41
C ALA A 177 3.00 16.58 19.33
N SER A 178 3.73 15.91 18.43
CA SER A 178 3.59 14.47 18.27
C SER A 178 3.99 13.69 19.52
N VAL A 179 5.04 14.15 20.21
CA VAL A 179 5.49 13.53 21.47
C VAL A 179 4.55 13.83 22.64
N LEU A 180 3.94 15.03 22.68
CA LEU A 180 2.94 15.35 23.71
C LEU A 180 1.65 14.54 23.56
N LEU A 181 1.22 14.30 22.32
CA LEU A 181 -0.06 13.63 22.01
C LEU A 181 0.09 12.11 21.85
N GLY A 182 1.31 11.61 21.73
CA GLY A 182 1.56 10.19 21.46
C GLY A 182 1.17 9.74 20.06
N GLU A 183 1.01 10.67 19.12
CA GLU A 183 0.66 10.39 17.72
C GLU A 183 1.26 11.42 16.75
N SER A 184 1.39 11.06 15.48
CA SER A 184 1.88 11.94 14.41
C SER A 184 0.73 12.61 13.65
N PRO A 185 0.97 13.73 12.93
CA PRO A 185 -0.05 14.39 12.12
C PRO A 185 -0.68 13.42 11.12
N ARG A 186 -2.02 13.43 11.02
CA ARG A 186 -2.71 12.83 9.87
C ARG A 186 -3.08 13.86 8.80
N ALA A 187 -3.29 15.10 9.21
CA ALA A 187 -3.60 16.24 8.36
C ALA A 187 -2.91 17.48 8.92
N LEU A 188 -2.54 18.42 8.06
CA LEU A 188 -2.01 19.73 8.44
C LEU A 188 -2.51 20.77 7.44
N SER A 189 -3.24 21.76 7.93
CA SER A 189 -3.54 22.97 7.16
C SER A 189 -2.42 23.96 7.38
N ILE A 190 -1.85 24.52 6.30
CA ILE A 190 -0.86 25.58 6.41
C ILE A 190 -1.25 26.79 5.56
N GLU A 191 -0.90 27.96 6.07
CA GLU A 191 -0.97 29.23 5.35
C GLU A 191 0.42 29.86 5.41
N VAL A 192 1.00 30.15 4.25
CA VAL A 192 2.31 30.80 4.14
C VAL A 192 2.13 32.15 3.45
N ASN A 193 2.50 33.23 4.13
CA ASN A 193 2.47 34.59 3.60
C ASN A 193 3.81 35.27 3.85
N GLY A 194 4.68 35.24 2.84
CA GLY A 194 6.07 35.69 2.97
C GLY A 194 6.81 34.88 4.03
N GLU A 195 7.30 35.56 5.07
CA GLU A 195 8.02 34.93 6.18
C GLU A 195 7.10 34.48 7.33
N LEU A 196 5.79 34.68 7.22
CA LEU A 196 4.80 34.21 8.19
C LEU A 196 4.25 32.85 7.75
N CYS A 197 4.27 31.87 8.64
CA CYS A 197 3.63 30.56 8.43
C CYS A 197 2.66 30.27 9.59
N ARG A 198 1.45 29.86 9.26
CA ARG A 198 0.46 29.35 10.23
C ARG A 198 0.17 27.91 9.89
N GLY A 199 0.07 27.07 10.92
CA GLY A 199 -0.24 25.66 10.80
C GLY A 199 -1.37 25.29 11.76
N HIS A 200 -2.29 24.44 11.32
CA HIS A 200 -3.38 23.95 12.15
C HIS A 200 -3.59 22.45 11.93
N TRP A 201 -3.73 21.70 13.01
CA TRP A 201 -4.22 20.32 12.96
C TRP A 201 -5.21 20.04 14.09
N THR A 202 -5.93 18.92 13.97
CA THR A 202 -6.66 18.30 15.09
C THR A 202 -6.15 16.88 15.33
N SER A 203 -5.92 16.52 16.60
CA SER A 203 -5.52 15.17 17.01
C SER A 203 -6.70 14.19 16.88
N LYS A 204 -6.45 12.87 16.91
CA LYS A 204 -7.53 11.85 16.89
C LYS A 204 -8.53 12.03 18.03
N ASP A 205 -8.03 12.48 19.19
CA ASP A 205 -8.81 12.69 20.42
C ASP A 205 -9.40 14.12 20.50
N GLY A 206 -9.35 14.90 19.42
CA GLY A 206 -9.97 16.22 19.32
C GLY A 206 -9.15 17.39 19.87
N ALA A 207 -7.90 17.19 20.29
CA ALA A 207 -7.02 18.27 20.72
C ALA A 207 -6.68 19.18 19.53
N ARG A 208 -6.76 20.50 19.72
CA ARG A 208 -6.43 21.47 18.68
C ARG A 208 -4.97 21.89 18.74
N ILE A 209 -4.28 21.87 17.60
CA ILE A 209 -2.88 22.25 17.52
C ILE A 209 -2.81 23.48 16.61
N ASP A 210 -2.35 24.60 17.17
CA ASP A 210 -2.22 25.88 16.48
C ASP A 210 -0.74 26.28 16.45
N ILE A 211 -0.18 26.47 15.26
CA ILE A 211 1.22 26.82 15.05
C ILE A 211 1.28 28.19 14.37
N ARG A 212 2.05 29.12 14.95
CA ARG A 212 2.33 30.43 14.36
C ARG A 212 3.83 30.69 14.36
N LEU A 213 4.35 30.95 13.16
CA LEU A 213 5.76 31.12 12.88
C LEU A 213 5.98 32.43 12.16
N ASP A 214 6.84 33.27 12.73
CA ASP A 214 7.11 34.61 12.20
C ASP A 214 8.61 34.77 11.94
N GLY A 215 8.97 34.76 10.66
CA GLY A 215 10.34 34.94 10.19
C GLY A 215 10.74 36.40 9.92
N ARG A 216 9.80 37.34 10.08
CA ARG A 216 9.98 38.72 9.62
C ARG A 216 11.17 39.42 10.26
N ALA A 217 11.96 40.10 9.43
CA ALA A 217 13.09 40.90 9.87
C ALA A 217 12.65 42.00 10.87
N GLY A 218 13.55 42.38 11.78
CA GLY A 218 13.31 43.44 12.78
C GLY A 218 12.55 43.02 14.04
N MET A 219 12.10 41.76 14.14
CA MET A 219 11.47 41.24 15.37
C MET A 219 12.51 40.71 16.38
N CYS A 220 12.11 40.58 17.64
CA CYS A 220 12.94 39.90 18.65
C CYS A 220 12.70 38.39 18.60
N LYS A 221 13.78 37.59 18.64
CA LYS A 221 13.68 36.13 18.68
C LYS A 221 12.93 35.71 19.96
N ARG A 222 11.88 34.90 19.80
CA ARG A 222 11.07 34.42 20.92
C ARG A 222 10.49 33.05 20.60
N LYS A 223 10.41 32.18 21.60
CA LYS A 223 9.71 30.90 21.47
C LYS A 223 8.78 30.65 22.63
N GLU A 224 7.52 30.41 22.30
CA GLU A 224 6.50 30.04 23.26
C GLU A 224 5.77 28.77 22.81
N LEU A 225 5.60 27.84 23.75
CA LEU A 225 4.72 26.67 23.64
C LEU A 225 3.71 26.73 24.79
N SER A 226 2.43 26.73 24.49
CA SER A 226 1.36 26.64 25.49
C SER A 226 0.55 25.36 25.33
N VAL A 227 0.28 24.65 26.42
CA VAL A 227 -0.54 23.44 26.46
C VAL A 227 -1.70 23.70 27.42
N ARG A 228 -2.93 23.61 26.92
CA ARG A 228 -4.15 23.66 27.71
C ARG A 228 -4.69 22.25 27.87
N THR A 229 -4.96 21.83 29.09
CA THR A 229 -5.57 20.52 29.37
C THR A 229 -7.09 20.65 29.42
N VAL A 230 -7.81 19.53 29.30
CA VAL A 230 -9.28 19.50 29.35
C VAL A 230 -9.79 19.97 30.71
N ALA A 231 -9.03 19.73 31.79
CA ALA A 231 -9.32 20.26 33.12
C ALA A 231 -9.25 21.80 33.21
N GLY A 232 -8.62 22.43 32.21
CA GLY A 232 -8.53 23.89 32.06
C GLY A 232 -7.21 24.48 32.53
N ASP A 233 -6.26 23.67 32.99
CA ASP A 233 -4.92 24.12 33.33
C ASP A 233 -4.15 24.49 32.07
N VAL A 234 -3.29 25.50 32.19
CA VAL A 234 -2.46 26.00 31.10
C VAL A 234 -1.00 25.98 31.51
N TRP A 235 -0.20 25.23 30.77
CA TRP A 235 1.24 25.21 30.89
C TRP A 235 1.87 26.01 29.77
N THR A 236 2.76 26.95 30.09
CA THR A 236 3.43 27.79 29.12
C THR A 236 4.94 27.67 29.29
N TRP A 237 5.61 27.23 28.23
CA TRP A 237 7.06 27.20 28.11
C TRP A 237 7.53 28.39 27.26
N THR A 238 8.34 29.27 27.85
CA THR A 238 9.02 30.38 27.18
C THR A 238 10.52 30.31 27.43
N ASP A 239 11.31 30.07 26.39
CA ASP A 239 12.78 29.94 26.43
C ASP A 239 13.30 29.07 27.61
N HIS A 240 13.55 29.67 28.77
CA HIS A 240 14.11 29.01 29.95
C HIS A 240 13.11 28.75 31.09
N GLU A 241 11.83 29.08 30.92
CA GLU A 241 10.83 28.96 31.99
C GLU A 241 9.65 28.09 31.57
N LEU A 242 9.17 27.26 32.50
CA LEU A 242 7.88 26.57 32.41
C LEU A 242 6.98 27.09 33.53
N VAL A 243 5.82 27.60 33.15
CA VAL A 243 4.86 28.22 34.07
C VAL A 243 3.51 27.52 33.95
N ARG A 244 2.87 27.20 35.09
CA ARG A 244 1.51 26.65 35.16
C ARG A 244 0.55 27.72 35.66
N TYR A 245 -0.61 27.79 35.03
CA TYR A 245 -1.78 28.56 35.44
C TYR A 245 -2.95 27.59 35.59
N ASP A 246 -3.83 27.78 36.58
CA ASP A 246 -5.09 27.03 36.63
C ASP A 246 -6.22 27.77 35.92
N ARG A 247 -7.34 27.05 35.75
CA ARG A 247 -8.57 27.60 35.18
C ARG A 247 -9.14 28.79 35.98
N LYS A 248 -8.89 28.85 37.30
CA LYS A 248 -9.51 29.82 38.21
C LYS A 248 -8.76 31.17 38.24
N SER A 249 -7.47 31.15 37.97
CA SER A 249 -6.54 32.28 38.07
C SER A 249 -5.64 32.35 36.83
N PRO A 250 -6.18 32.66 35.64
CA PRO A 250 -5.45 32.63 34.38
C PRO A 250 -4.32 33.68 34.29
N GLU A 251 -4.29 34.67 35.17
CA GLU A 251 -3.28 35.74 35.19
C GLU A 251 -2.20 35.56 36.27
N THR A 252 -2.43 34.65 37.24
CA THR A 252 -1.50 34.43 38.37
C THR A 252 -0.84 33.06 38.24
N PRO A 253 0.50 32.99 38.10
CA PRO A 253 1.22 31.72 38.05
C PRO A 253 1.02 30.89 39.32
N LEU A 254 0.59 29.64 39.18
CA LEU A 254 0.56 28.67 40.29
C LEU A 254 1.93 28.03 40.54
N GLN A 255 2.67 27.80 39.46
CA GLN A 255 3.99 27.18 39.51
C GLN A 255 4.89 27.82 38.47
N ARG A 256 6.14 28.12 38.83
CA ARG A 256 7.18 28.56 37.91
C ARG A 256 8.43 27.73 38.13
N THR A 257 8.97 27.18 37.05
CA THR A 257 10.24 26.45 37.04
C THR A 257 11.16 27.08 36.01
N THR A 258 12.31 27.55 36.45
CA THR A 258 13.36 28.10 35.57
C THR A 258 14.44 27.03 35.37
N PHE A 259 14.86 26.83 34.12
CA PHE A 259 15.87 25.86 33.74
C PHE A 259 17.18 26.59 33.44
N GLY A 260 18.27 26.11 34.03
CA GLY A 260 19.61 26.62 33.75
C GLY A 260 20.03 26.41 32.29
N PRO A 261 21.21 26.90 31.89
CA PRO A 261 21.69 26.92 30.51
C PRO A 261 22.05 25.52 29.94
N THR A 262 21.53 24.44 30.54
CA THR A 262 21.81 23.06 30.14
C THR A 262 21.54 22.92 28.65
N GLU A 263 22.59 22.61 27.89
CA GLU A 263 22.52 22.65 26.44
C GLU A 263 21.68 21.47 25.92
N PRO A 264 20.47 21.71 25.36
CA PRO A 264 19.60 20.64 24.90
C PRO A 264 20.25 19.78 23.81
N LEU A 265 21.15 20.38 23.02
CA LEU A 265 21.95 19.68 22.01
C LEU A 265 22.86 18.62 22.63
N ARG A 266 23.47 18.89 23.78
CA ARG A 266 24.33 17.92 24.46
C ARG A 266 23.54 16.67 24.88
N ARG A 267 22.30 16.85 25.33
CA ARG A 267 21.39 15.75 25.72
C ARG A 267 20.88 14.97 24.50
N GLU A 268 20.61 15.65 23.40
CA GLU A 268 20.23 15.02 22.13
C GLU A 268 21.34 14.10 21.63
N VAL A 269 22.58 14.59 21.60
CA VAL A 269 23.73 13.80 21.15
C VAL A 269 24.02 12.64 22.11
N GLU A 270 23.96 12.89 23.43
CA GLU A 270 24.07 11.83 24.44
C GLU A 270 23.03 10.73 24.23
N TRP A 271 21.77 11.13 24.02
CA TRP A 271 20.67 10.20 23.78
C TRP A 271 20.91 9.40 22.50
N PHE A 272 21.28 10.06 21.40
CA PHE A 272 21.59 9.37 20.15
C PHE A 272 22.71 8.35 20.33
N LEU A 273 23.86 8.74 20.90
CA LEU A 273 24.98 7.81 21.10
C LEU A 273 24.62 6.64 22.02
N ALA A 274 23.81 6.87 23.06
CA ALA A 274 23.36 5.82 23.97
C ALA A 274 22.34 4.85 23.33
N HIS A 275 21.51 5.33 22.38
CA HIS A 275 20.40 4.56 21.83
C HIS A 275 20.57 4.14 20.37
N ARG A 276 21.60 4.60 19.64
CA ARG A 276 21.81 4.28 18.22
C ARG A 276 21.85 2.77 17.94
N ARG A 277 22.32 1.98 18.90
CA ARG A 277 22.37 0.50 18.83
C ARG A 277 21.06 -0.18 19.27
N CYS A 278 20.09 0.57 19.78
CA CYS A 278 18.77 0.11 20.22
C CYS A 278 17.74 0.33 19.10
N SER A 279 17.38 -0.74 18.38
CA SER A 279 16.58 -0.63 17.17
C SER A 279 15.20 0.03 17.37
N ASN A 280 14.51 -0.22 18.48
CA ASN A 280 13.11 0.21 18.62
C ASN A 280 12.96 1.71 18.91
N ALA A 281 13.79 2.28 19.78
CA ALA A 281 13.70 3.71 20.12
C ALA A 281 14.05 4.60 18.92
N VAL A 282 15.10 4.24 18.19
CA VAL A 282 15.54 4.95 16.98
C VAL A 282 14.53 4.79 15.84
N ARG A 283 13.93 3.60 15.67
CA ARG A 283 12.87 3.39 14.67
C ARG A 283 11.67 4.31 14.89
N GLN A 284 11.23 4.51 16.13
CA GLN A 284 10.12 5.42 16.44
C GLN A 284 10.43 6.88 16.07
N GLU A 285 11.67 7.34 16.30
CA GLU A 285 12.10 8.67 15.88
C GLU A 285 12.09 8.84 14.36
N ILE A 286 12.43 7.77 13.62
CA ILE A 286 12.42 7.77 12.16
C ILE A 286 11.04 7.72 11.57
N ASP A 287 10.15 6.91 12.11
CA ASP A 287 8.75 6.90 11.68
C ASP A 287 8.13 8.29 11.84
N ARG A 288 8.43 8.99 12.95
CA ARG A 288 8.02 10.38 13.16
C ARG A 288 8.63 11.34 12.15
N SER A 289 9.93 11.22 11.87
CA SER A 289 10.62 12.08 10.90
C SER A 289 10.05 11.95 9.49
N VAL A 290 9.72 10.73 9.07
CA VAL A 290 9.05 10.45 7.79
C VAL A 290 7.65 11.04 7.77
N ALA A 291 6.87 10.89 8.84
CA ALA A 291 5.52 11.44 8.95
C ALA A 291 5.53 12.98 8.88
N ILE A 292 6.45 13.63 9.60
CA ILE A 292 6.63 15.08 9.59
C ILE A 292 7.03 15.58 8.19
N THR A 293 7.99 14.91 7.54
CA THR A 293 8.41 15.27 6.18
C THR A 293 7.24 15.15 5.20
N THR A 294 6.48 14.05 5.30
CA THR A 294 5.31 13.79 4.46
C THR A 294 4.25 14.88 4.64
N ILE A 295 3.88 15.19 5.88
CA ILE A 295 2.79 16.15 6.12
C ILE A 295 3.14 17.57 5.71
N ILE A 296 4.39 18.02 5.92
CA ILE A 296 4.82 19.36 5.51
C ILE A 296 4.83 19.44 3.98
N HIS A 297 5.37 18.43 3.30
CA HIS A 297 5.40 18.38 1.85
C HIS A 297 4.00 18.40 1.24
N ASP A 298 3.10 17.56 1.74
CA ASP A 298 1.73 17.46 1.25
C ASP A 298 0.98 18.78 1.46
N ALA A 299 1.14 19.40 2.63
CA ALA A 299 0.51 20.68 2.96
C ALA A 299 1.04 21.83 2.08
N LEU A 300 2.35 21.87 1.79
CA LEU A 300 2.95 22.87 0.91
C LEU A 300 2.55 22.68 -0.56
N THR A 301 2.50 21.44 -1.03
CA THR A 301 2.09 21.12 -2.41
C THR A 301 0.64 21.52 -2.64
N ALA A 302 -0.21 21.36 -1.64
CA ALA A 302 -1.61 21.77 -1.72
C ALA A 302 -1.82 23.30 -1.65
N ALA A 303 -0.84 24.06 -1.16
CA ALA A 303 -0.94 25.51 -0.91
C ALA A 303 -0.58 26.41 -2.13
N ALA A 304 -0.65 25.90 -3.37
CA ALA A 304 -0.32 26.65 -4.58
C ALA A 304 -1.10 28.00 -4.71
N PRO A 305 -0.50 29.04 -5.33
CA PRO A 305 -0.84 30.43 -5.02
C PRO A 305 -2.22 30.85 -5.54
N GLY A 306 -3.04 31.41 -4.64
CA GLY A 306 -4.15 32.28 -5.02
C GLY A 306 -5.55 31.89 -4.52
N ARG A 307 -5.73 30.75 -3.85
CA ARG A 307 -6.98 30.44 -3.16
C ARG A 307 -6.69 29.75 -1.84
N GLY A 308 -7.11 30.36 -0.74
CA GLY A 308 -7.25 29.65 0.53
C GLY A 308 -8.16 28.45 0.28
N ALA A 309 -7.56 27.27 0.19
CA ALA A 309 -8.24 26.02 -0.05
C ALA A 309 -8.01 25.15 1.18
N GLN A 310 -9.11 24.81 1.87
CA GLN A 310 -9.13 23.68 2.79
C GLN A 310 -8.68 22.43 2.03
N VAL A 311 -7.62 21.78 2.50
CA VAL A 311 -7.28 20.44 2.02
C VAL A 311 -8.25 19.46 2.66
N LYS A 312 -9.13 18.88 1.82
CA LYS A 312 -9.95 17.72 2.17
C LYS A 312 -9.02 16.55 2.53
N HIS A 313 -9.41 15.84 3.60
CA HIS A 313 -8.91 14.54 4.03
C HIS A 313 -8.44 13.67 2.84
N ARG A 314 -7.19 13.18 2.84
CA ARG A 314 -6.88 11.96 2.09
C ARG A 314 -7.56 10.84 2.85
N SER A 315 -8.75 10.46 2.41
CA SER A 315 -9.49 9.38 3.05
C SER A 315 -8.65 8.09 3.00
N SER A 316 -8.64 7.41 4.13
CA SER A 316 -7.86 6.23 4.43
C SER A 316 -8.72 4.99 4.28
N VAL A 317 -8.17 3.97 3.61
CA VAL A 317 -8.86 2.72 3.33
C VAL A 317 -8.01 1.55 3.82
N CYS A 318 -8.64 0.67 4.60
CA CYS A 318 -8.08 -0.63 4.92
C CYS A 318 -8.66 -1.67 3.96
N VAL A 319 -7.83 -2.27 3.11
CA VAL A 319 -8.23 -3.41 2.29
C VAL A 319 -7.87 -4.70 3.04
N VAL A 320 -8.83 -5.60 3.19
CA VAL A 320 -8.66 -6.87 3.93
C VAL A 320 -8.70 -8.04 2.96
N GLY A 321 -7.64 -8.85 2.95
CA GLY A 321 -7.42 -9.96 2.03
C GLY A 321 -6.57 -9.53 0.85
N ALA A 322 -5.40 -10.13 0.67
CA ALA A 322 -4.44 -9.86 -0.40
C ALA A 322 -4.46 -10.95 -1.49
N GLY A 323 -5.63 -11.56 -1.74
CA GLY A 323 -5.91 -12.24 -3.00
C GLY A 323 -5.99 -11.25 -4.17
N ILE A 324 -6.19 -11.75 -5.39
CA ILE A 324 -6.11 -10.91 -6.60
C ILE A 324 -7.06 -9.72 -6.57
N PHE A 325 -8.26 -9.88 -6.00
CA PHE A 325 -9.25 -8.81 -5.85
C PHE A 325 -8.81 -7.72 -4.88
N GLY A 326 -8.25 -8.09 -3.72
CA GLY A 326 -7.78 -7.11 -2.74
C GLY A 326 -6.51 -6.39 -3.19
N VAL A 327 -5.58 -7.10 -3.83
CA VAL A 327 -4.41 -6.47 -4.49
C VAL A 327 -4.89 -5.45 -5.53
N SER A 328 -5.83 -5.86 -6.38
CA SER A 328 -6.39 -5.03 -7.43
C SER A 328 -7.10 -3.78 -6.89
N ALA A 329 -7.93 -3.94 -5.87
CA ALA A 329 -8.60 -2.81 -5.21
C ALA A 329 -7.60 -1.87 -4.53
N ALA A 330 -6.59 -2.40 -3.85
CA ALA A 330 -5.57 -1.60 -3.19
C ALA A 330 -4.74 -0.77 -4.19
N LEU A 331 -4.34 -1.37 -5.31
CA LEU A 331 -3.64 -0.66 -6.39
C LEU A 331 -4.50 0.43 -7.01
N ALA A 332 -5.76 0.12 -7.30
CA ALA A 332 -6.70 1.07 -7.88
C ALA A 332 -6.88 2.27 -6.92
N LEU A 333 -7.18 2.01 -5.65
CA LEU A 333 -7.36 3.04 -4.63
C LEU A 333 -6.11 3.89 -4.40
N ALA A 334 -4.92 3.28 -4.33
CA ALA A 334 -3.68 4.04 -4.16
C ALA A 334 -3.42 4.97 -5.35
N ARG A 335 -3.65 4.49 -6.58
CA ARG A 335 -3.55 5.32 -7.81
C ARG A 335 -4.62 6.41 -7.87
N ASP A 336 -5.79 6.15 -7.28
CA ASP A 336 -6.88 7.11 -7.16
C ASP A 336 -6.64 8.17 -6.05
N GLY A 337 -5.55 8.03 -5.28
CA GLY A 337 -5.08 9.02 -4.32
C GLY A 337 -5.45 8.75 -2.86
N TRP A 338 -6.01 7.57 -2.57
CA TRP A 338 -6.36 7.15 -1.21
C TRP A 338 -5.13 6.69 -0.42
N TRP A 339 -5.17 6.82 0.90
CA TRP A 339 -4.18 6.19 1.77
C TRP A 339 -4.58 4.73 2.00
N VAL A 340 -3.76 3.77 1.58
CA VAL A 340 -4.14 2.35 1.57
C VAL A 340 -3.17 1.49 2.39
N ASP A 341 -3.72 0.79 3.38
CA ASP A 341 -3.08 -0.37 4.00
C ASP A 341 -3.81 -1.64 3.51
N LEU A 342 -3.04 -2.66 3.10
CA LEU A 342 -3.54 -3.96 2.67
C LEU A 342 -3.16 -5.02 3.71
N LEU A 343 -4.16 -5.60 4.37
CA LEU A 343 -3.99 -6.64 5.39
C LEU A 343 -4.18 -8.03 4.80
N GLU A 344 -3.32 -8.97 5.17
CA GLU A 344 -3.41 -10.38 4.80
C GLU A 344 -3.12 -11.25 6.02
N CYS A 345 -3.99 -12.23 6.28
CA CYS A 345 -3.82 -13.15 7.41
C CYS A 345 -2.73 -14.19 7.13
N SER A 346 -2.51 -14.56 5.87
CA SER A 346 -1.43 -15.44 5.41
C SER A 346 -0.07 -14.75 5.48
N SER A 347 1.02 -15.53 5.44
CA SER A 347 2.38 -15.00 5.43
C SER A 347 2.78 -14.28 4.12
N ASP A 348 2.00 -14.44 3.05
CA ASP A 348 2.27 -13.89 1.72
C ASP A 348 0.96 -13.54 0.99
N ILE A 349 1.06 -12.81 -0.13
CA ILE A 349 -0.08 -12.40 -0.95
C ILE A 349 -0.39 -13.42 -2.06
N LEU A 350 -1.59 -13.34 -2.64
CA LEU A 350 -2.09 -14.25 -3.68
C LEU A 350 -2.07 -15.74 -3.26
N THR A 351 -2.20 -15.99 -1.96
CA THR A 351 -2.39 -17.32 -1.38
C THR A 351 -3.88 -17.71 -1.40
N GLY A 352 -4.21 -18.89 -0.86
CA GLY A 352 -5.59 -19.37 -0.76
C GLY A 352 -6.25 -19.51 -2.13
N ALA A 353 -7.46 -19.00 -2.31
CA ALA A 353 -8.20 -19.13 -3.58
C ALA A 353 -7.46 -18.55 -4.80
N SER A 354 -6.61 -17.53 -4.62
CA SER A 354 -5.80 -16.99 -5.74
C SER A 354 -4.63 -17.90 -6.10
N GLY A 355 -4.12 -18.69 -5.15
CA GLY A 355 -2.99 -19.61 -5.32
C GLY A 355 -3.37 -21.09 -5.45
N CYS A 356 -4.67 -21.42 -5.30
CA CYS A 356 -5.19 -22.79 -5.32
C CYS A 356 -6.36 -22.91 -6.32
N ASN A 357 -6.11 -22.62 -7.60
CA ASN A 357 -7.09 -22.72 -8.69
C ASN A 357 -6.45 -23.27 -9.97
N ILE A 358 -7.20 -23.30 -11.08
CA ILE A 358 -6.77 -23.84 -12.40
C ILE A 358 -5.90 -22.85 -13.22
N PHE A 359 -5.72 -21.62 -12.75
CA PHE A 359 -4.88 -20.56 -13.34
C PHE A 359 -5.19 -20.26 -14.80
N ARG A 360 -6.46 -20.26 -15.15
CA ARG A 360 -6.90 -19.87 -16.49
C ARG A 360 -7.49 -18.47 -16.49
N LEU A 361 -7.10 -17.67 -17.49
CA LEU A 361 -7.65 -16.35 -17.72
C LEU A 361 -8.90 -16.50 -18.60
N HIS A 362 -10.01 -16.90 -17.97
CA HIS A 362 -11.21 -17.26 -18.71
C HIS A 362 -11.82 -16.08 -19.47
N ARG A 363 -12.08 -16.26 -20.77
CA ARG A 363 -12.71 -15.23 -21.63
C ARG A 363 -14.23 -15.34 -21.68
N GLY A 364 -14.81 -16.40 -21.13
CA GLY A 364 -16.26 -16.58 -21.04
C GLY A 364 -16.79 -17.91 -21.59
N TYR A 365 -15.96 -18.67 -22.32
CA TYR A 365 -16.33 -19.97 -22.89
C TYR A 365 -16.84 -21.00 -21.85
N HIS A 366 -16.45 -20.84 -20.58
CA HIS A 366 -16.88 -21.68 -19.45
C HIS A 366 -18.35 -21.49 -19.03
N TYR A 367 -19.05 -20.49 -19.53
CA TYR A 367 -20.39 -20.10 -19.06
C TYR A 367 -21.43 -20.20 -20.19
N PRO A 368 -21.62 -21.37 -20.82
CA PRO A 368 -22.45 -21.51 -22.02
C PRO A 368 -23.93 -21.16 -21.79
N ARG A 369 -24.38 -21.13 -20.54
CA ARG A 369 -25.76 -20.80 -20.15
C ARG A 369 -25.95 -19.34 -19.72
N SER A 370 -24.88 -18.55 -19.62
CA SER A 370 -24.93 -17.16 -19.14
C SER A 370 -24.21 -16.19 -20.06
N LEU A 371 -24.93 -15.64 -21.06
CA LEU A 371 -24.37 -14.66 -22.00
C LEU A 371 -23.79 -13.43 -21.28
N ALA A 372 -24.48 -12.96 -20.23
CA ALA A 372 -24.02 -11.83 -19.44
C ALA A 372 -22.66 -12.11 -18.77
N THR A 373 -22.49 -13.30 -18.17
CA THR A 373 -21.23 -13.70 -17.53
C THR A 373 -20.12 -13.86 -18.57
N ALA A 374 -20.42 -14.45 -19.73
CA ALA A 374 -19.44 -14.62 -20.80
C ALA A 374 -18.94 -13.27 -21.35
N VAL A 375 -19.85 -12.34 -21.62
CA VAL A 375 -19.53 -10.98 -22.08
C VAL A 375 -18.71 -10.22 -21.04
N GLU A 376 -19.07 -10.28 -19.76
CA GLU A 376 -18.31 -9.65 -18.68
C GLU A 376 -16.86 -10.16 -18.63
N CYS A 377 -16.64 -11.48 -18.76
CA CYS A 377 -15.30 -12.07 -18.75
C CYS A 377 -14.46 -11.59 -19.95
N ARG A 378 -15.05 -11.63 -21.15
CA ARG A 378 -14.40 -11.16 -22.38
C ARG A 378 -13.96 -9.70 -22.26
N ASP A 379 -14.84 -8.83 -21.76
CA ASP A 379 -14.58 -7.41 -21.67
C ASP A 379 -13.55 -7.08 -20.57
N ALA A 380 -13.56 -7.85 -19.47
CA ALA A 380 -12.62 -7.71 -18.38
C ALA A 380 -11.20 -8.22 -18.73
N GLU A 381 -11.05 -9.12 -19.69
CA GLU A 381 -9.73 -9.65 -20.11
C GLU A 381 -8.76 -8.52 -20.48
N ARG A 382 -9.26 -7.50 -21.19
CA ARG A 382 -8.44 -6.36 -21.63
C ARG A 382 -7.82 -5.62 -20.45
N SER A 383 -8.59 -5.36 -19.40
CA SER A 383 -8.10 -4.64 -18.23
C SER A 383 -7.16 -5.50 -17.40
N PHE A 384 -7.41 -6.81 -17.31
CA PHE A 384 -6.49 -7.75 -16.68
C PHE A 384 -5.14 -7.77 -17.39
N ARG A 385 -5.12 -7.91 -18.72
CA ARG A 385 -3.87 -7.88 -19.51
C ARG A 385 -3.15 -6.55 -19.40
N ALA A 386 -3.87 -5.43 -19.47
CA ALA A 386 -3.27 -4.11 -19.30
C ALA A 386 -2.51 -3.98 -17.96
N GLU A 387 -2.95 -4.72 -16.93
CA GLU A 387 -2.27 -4.74 -15.63
C GLU A 387 -1.24 -5.87 -15.51
N TYR A 388 -1.47 -7.08 -16.01
CA TYR A 388 -0.66 -8.26 -15.67
C TYR A 388 -0.21 -9.09 -16.88
N ASP A 389 -0.04 -8.48 -18.05
CA ASP A 389 0.38 -9.17 -19.28
C ASP A 389 1.65 -10.03 -19.08
N GLU A 390 2.59 -9.58 -18.23
CA GLU A 390 3.82 -10.31 -17.93
C GLU A 390 3.61 -11.71 -17.30
N ALA A 391 2.43 -11.93 -16.72
CA ALA A 391 2.01 -13.20 -16.13
C ALA A 391 1.13 -14.03 -17.06
N VAL A 392 0.75 -13.52 -18.24
CA VAL A 392 -0.13 -14.23 -19.17
C VAL A 392 0.67 -15.20 -20.05
N ILE A 393 0.05 -16.34 -20.36
CA ILE A 393 0.59 -17.43 -21.17
C ILE A 393 -0.37 -17.63 -22.35
N ASP A 394 0.10 -17.28 -23.56
CA ASP A 394 -0.68 -17.28 -24.82
C ASP A 394 -0.27 -18.40 -25.79
N ASP A 395 0.75 -19.17 -25.44
CA ASP A 395 1.34 -20.24 -26.26
C ASP A 395 0.67 -21.61 -26.08
N SER A 396 -0.35 -21.73 -25.21
CA SER A 396 -1.14 -22.97 -25.06
C SER A 396 -2.27 -23.10 -26.08
N GLN A 397 -2.51 -24.34 -26.51
CA GLN A 397 -3.73 -24.68 -27.23
C GLN A 397 -4.87 -24.89 -26.22
N HIS A 398 -6.02 -24.24 -26.44
CA HIS A 398 -7.20 -24.38 -25.60
C HIS A 398 -8.32 -25.11 -26.35
N LEU A 399 -8.74 -26.26 -25.82
CA LEU A 399 -9.80 -27.10 -26.37
C LEU A 399 -11.01 -27.12 -25.45
N TYR A 400 -12.19 -26.92 -26.04
CA TYR A 400 -13.48 -27.01 -25.36
C TYR A 400 -14.33 -28.10 -25.99
N ALA A 401 -14.78 -29.04 -25.18
CA ALA A 401 -15.64 -30.13 -25.57
C ALA A 401 -17.04 -29.96 -24.95
N ILE A 402 -18.07 -30.11 -25.76
CA ILE A 402 -19.44 -30.33 -25.29
C ILE A 402 -19.60 -31.83 -25.08
N ALA A 403 -19.98 -32.24 -23.87
CA ALA A 403 -20.19 -33.65 -23.57
C ALA A 403 -21.33 -34.24 -24.42
N ALA A 404 -21.12 -35.42 -25.01
CA ALA A 404 -22.14 -36.11 -25.80
C ALA A 404 -23.33 -36.61 -24.96
N GLU A 405 -23.13 -36.78 -23.65
CA GLU A 405 -24.12 -37.25 -22.71
C GLU A 405 -24.20 -36.32 -21.51
N ASN A 406 -25.40 -36.18 -20.95
CA ASN A 406 -25.69 -35.37 -19.76
C ASN A 406 -25.37 -33.87 -19.89
N SER A 407 -25.19 -33.37 -21.12
CA SER A 407 -25.07 -31.92 -21.36
C SER A 407 -26.42 -31.22 -21.32
N LEU A 408 -26.44 -30.01 -20.77
CA LEU A 408 -27.61 -29.12 -20.78
C LEU A 408 -27.58 -28.13 -21.96
N VAL A 409 -26.46 -28.08 -22.70
CA VAL A 409 -26.26 -27.25 -23.90
C VAL A 409 -25.67 -28.11 -25.01
N ASP A 410 -26.33 -28.15 -26.16
CA ASP A 410 -25.82 -28.86 -27.34
C ASP A 410 -24.74 -28.06 -28.09
N GLY A 411 -24.06 -28.69 -29.05
CA GLY A 411 -23.00 -28.05 -29.82
C GLY A 411 -23.46 -26.81 -30.59
N ALA A 412 -24.68 -26.84 -31.15
CA ALA A 412 -25.22 -25.72 -31.93
C ALA A 412 -25.53 -24.51 -31.03
N GLN A 413 -26.12 -24.75 -29.86
CA GLN A 413 -26.38 -23.76 -28.82
C GLN A 413 -25.09 -23.13 -28.31
N PHE A 414 -24.04 -23.94 -28.10
CA PHE A 414 -22.74 -23.42 -27.68
C PHE A 414 -22.09 -22.50 -28.73
N LEU A 415 -22.12 -22.89 -30.01
CA LEU A 415 -21.61 -22.05 -31.11
C LEU A 415 -22.40 -20.74 -31.22
N ALA A 416 -23.73 -20.81 -31.09
CA ALA A 416 -24.60 -19.63 -31.07
C ALA A 416 -24.28 -18.71 -29.88
N HIS A 417 -24.05 -19.28 -28.70
CA HIS A 417 -23.61 -18.54 -27.51
C HIS A 417 -22.27 -17.84 -27.76
N CYS A 418 -21.28 -18.56 -28.29
CA CYS A 418 -19.97 -17.99 -28.61
C CYS A 418 -20.09 -16.83 -29.61
N ALA A 419 -20.90 -16.99 -30.66
CA ALA A 419 -21.16 -15.93 -31.62
C ALA A 419 -21.80 -14.70 -30.97
N ALA A 420 -22.83 -14.89 -30.13
CA ALA A 420 -23.50 -13.82 -29.41
C ALA A 420 -22.57 -13.09 -28.43
N ALA A 421 -21.66 -13.83 -27.78
CA ALA A 421 -20.65 -13.29 -26.88
C ALA A 421 -19.40 -12.76 -27.60
N ALA A 422 -19.34 -12.77 -28.94
CA ALA A 422 -18.14 -12.44 -29.74
C ALA A 422 -16.87 -13.19 -29.28
N LEU A 423 -17.04 -14.48 -28.98
CA LEU A 423 -15.99 -15.40 -28.56
C LEU A 423 -15.58 -16.27 -29.76
N PRO A 424 -14.39 -16.05 -30.35
CA PRO A 424 -13.96 -16.82 -31.50
C PRO A 424 -13.70 -18.28 -31.12
N VAL A 425 -14.27 -19.19 -31.90
CA VAL A 425 -14.09 -20.64 -31.80
C VAL A 425 -13.98 -21.24 -33.18
N GLU A 426 -13.24 -22.33 -33.30
CA GLU A 426 -13.12 -23.13 -34.52
C GLU A 426 -13.42 -24.60 -34.19
N PRO A 427 -14.42 -25.25 -34.80
CA PRO A 427 -14.60 -26.68 -34.67
C PRO A 427 -13.36 -27.45 -35.14
N VAL A 428 -12.87 -28.38 -34.33
CA VAL A 428 -11.66 -29.16 -34.61
C VAL A 428 -11.85 -30.62 -34.24
N ASP A 429 -11.07 -31.49 -34.85
CA ASP A 429 -10.83 -32.86 -34.37
C ASP A 429 -9.43 -32.90 -33.73
N HIS A 430 -9.29 -33.55 -32.58
CA HIS A 430 -7.99 -33.68 -31.90
C HIS A 430 -7.79 -35.11 -31.38
N PRO A 431 -6.63 -35.77 -31.64
CA PRO A 431 -6.42 -37.19 -31.31
C PRO A 431 -6.50 -37.48 -29.81
N ILE A 432 -6.20 -36.48 -28.96
CA ILE A 432 -6.26 -36.63 -27.50
C ILE A 432 -7.68 -36.66 -26.95
N VAL A 433 -8.66 -36.13 -27.68
CA VAL A 433 -10.07 -36.12 -27.25
C VAL A 433 -10.79 -37.30 -27.88
N ARG A 434 -11.54 -38.06 -27.09
CA ARG A 434 -12.36 -39.18 -27.59
C ARG A 434 -13.61 -38.63 -28.25
N ARG A 435 -13.66 -38.71 -29.58
CA ARG A 435 -14.81 -38.29 -30.41
C ARG A 435 -16.14 -38.91 -30.00
N SER A 436 -16.14 -40.13 -29.44
CA SER A 436 -17.36 -40.78 -28.95
C SER A 436 -17.95 -40.13 -27.69
N ALA A 437 -17.15 -39.36 -26.95
CA ALA A 437 -17.55 -38.73 -25.69
C ALA A 437 -17.87 -37.23 -25.85
N ALA A 438 -17.51 -36.59 -26.96
CA ALA A 438 -17.73 -35.18 -27.22
C ALA A 438 -18.62 -34.99 -28.45
N GLU A 439 -19.77 -34.32 -28.28
CA GLU A 439 -20.67 -33.94 -29.39
C GLU A 439 -19.99 -32.91 -30.30
N LEU A 440 -19.33 -31.94 -29.69
CA LEU A 440 -18.61 -30.86 -30.35
C LEU A 440 -17.26 -30.68 -29.65
N LEU A 441 -16.21 -30.48 -30.43
CA LEU A 441 -14.91 -30.05 -29.98
C LEU A 441 -14.52 -28.78 -30.73
N VAL A 442 -14.12 -27.74 -30.01
CA VAL A 442 -13.62 -26.50 -30.59
C VAL A 442 -12.26 -26.12 -30.03
N SER A 443 -11.45 -25.49 -30.87
CA SER A 443 -10.31 -24.68 -30.47
C SER A 443 -10.81 -23.28 -30.09
N ALA A 444 -10.40 -22.78 -28.93
CA ALA A 444 -10.76 -21.47 -28.43
C ALA A 444 -9.50 -20.60 -28.28
N LYS A 445 -9.63 -19.30 -28.51
CA LYS A 445 -8.56 -18.35 -28.18
C LYS A 445 -8.69 -18.01 -26.70
N GLU A 446 -7.85 -18.57 -25.84
CA GLU A 446 -7.83 -18.28 -24.41
C GLU A 446 -6.39 -18.35 -23.89
N SER A 447 -6.19 -18.03 -22.62
CA SER A 447 -4.85 -17.90 -22.03
C SER A 447 -4.81 -18.49 -20.62
N ARG A 448 -3.61 -18.83 -20.18
CA ARG A 448 -3.33 -19.18 -18.79
C ARG A 448 -2.62 -18.05 -18.06
N ILE A 449 -2.51 -18.22 -16.76
CA ILE A 449 -1.83 -17.32 -15.83
C ILE A 449 -0.66 -18.09 -15.21
N ASP A 450 0.53 -17.52 -15.26
CA ASP A 450 1.65 -17.98 -14.45
C ASP A 450 1.49 -17.42 -13.01
N PRO A 451 1.23 -18.28 -12.01
CA PRO A 451 0.98 -17.81 -10.64
C PRO A 451 2.19 -17.12 -10.00
N ASN A 452 3.40 -17.58 -10.31
CA ASN A 452 4.62 -17.03 -9.73
C ASN A 452 4.90 -15.64 -10.29
N ARG A 453 4.74 -15.48 -11.61
CA ARG A 453 4.87 -14.17 -12.26
C ARG A 453 3.78 -13.21 -11.81
N LEU A 454 2.54 -13.66 -11.68
CA LEU A 454 1.44 -12.83 -11.17
C LEU A 454 1.76 -12.31 -9.76
N ALA A 455 2.23 -13.17 -8.86
CA ALA A 455 2.62 -12.77 -7.51
C ALA A 455 3.84 -11.84 -7.50
N ALA A 456 4.83 -12.05 -8.36
CA ALA A 456 5.98 -11.16 -8.49
C ALA A 456 5.57 -9.76 -8.98
N ALA A 457 4.74 -9.69 -10.03
CA ALA A 457 4.19 -8.47 -10.59
C ALA A 457 3.35 -7.70 -9.56
N ALA A 458 2.42 -8.38 -8.89
CA ALA A 458 1.58 -7.81 -7.84
C ALA A 458 2.42 -7.16 -6.72
N ARG A 459 3.44 -7.86 -6.20
CA ARG A 459 4.31 -7.30 -5.16
C ARG A 459 5.07 -6.07 -5.66
N ALA A 460 5.57 -6.09 -6.89
CA ALA A 460 6.28 -4.95 -7.46
C ALA A 460 5.37 -3.73 -7.61
N LYS A 461 4.15 -3.93 -8.13
CA LYS A 461 3.15 -2.88 -8.33
C LYS A 461 2.67 -2.29 -7.00
N LEU A 462 2.41 -3.12 -5.99
CA LEU A 462 2.00 -2.65 -4.65
C LEU A 462 3.08 -1.75 -4.02
N ARG A 463 4.35 -2.16 -4.12
CA ARG A 463 5.48 -1.35 -3.67
C ARG A 463 5.58 -0.03 -4.43
N ALA A 464 5.46 -0.07 -5.76
CA ALA A 464 5.52 1.13 -6.59
C ALA A 464 4.37 2.11 -6.31
N ALA A 465 3.18 1.59 -5.99
CA ALA A 465 2.01 2.39 -5.62
C ALA A 465 2.04 2.89 -4.16
N GLY A 466 3.06 2.53 -3.36
CA GLY A 466 3.17 2.95 -1.96
C GLY A 466 2.14 2.30 -1.03
N VAL A 467 1.50 1.20 -1.44
CA VAL A 467 0.55 0.46 -0.59
C VAL A 467 1.30 -0.23 0.54
N ARG A 468 0.87 -0.02 1.79
CA ARG A 468 1.45 -0.71 2.94
C ARG A 468 0.83 -2.11 3.08
N VAL A 469 1.57 -3.13 2.66
CA VAL A 469 1.14 -4.52 2.80
C VAL A 469 1.57 -5.08 4.15
N ARG A 470 0.64 -5.68 4.89
CA ARG A 470 0.87 -6.33 6.19
C ARG A 470 0.39 -7.78 6.13
N THR A 471 1.32 -8.70 5.93
CA THR A 471 1.06 -10.14 5.99
C THR A 471 1.09 -10.65 7.43
N ALA A 472 0.65 -11.89 7.65
CA ALA A 472 0.50 -12.51 8.97
C ALA A 472 -0.31 -11.62 9.95
N THR A 473 -1.25 -10.85 9.41
CA THR A 473 -2.02 -9.84 10.13
C THR A 473 -3.49 -10.05 9.83
N PRO A 474 -4.22 -10.85 10.64
CA PRO A 474 -5.67 -10.98 10.48
C PRO A 474 -6.35 -9.63 10.71
N ALA A 475 -7.50 -9.43 10.05
CA ALA A 475 -8.32 -8.27 10.34
C ALA A 475 -8.83 -8.34 11.78
N HIS A 476 -8.83 -7.20 12.46
CA HIS A 476 -9.31 -7.05 13.82
C HIS A 476 -9.90 -5.65 13.99
N PRO A 477 -11.00 -5.47 14.77
CA PRO A 477 -11.63 -4.16 14.95
C PRO A 477 -10.65 -3.05 15.37
N SER A 478 -9.68 -3.35 16.23
CA SER A 478 -8.67 -2.36 16.65
C SER A 478 -7.74 -1.90 15.53
N VAL A 479 -7.61 -2.68 14.45
CA VAL A 479 -6.82 -2.33 13.27
C VAL A 479 -7.69 -1.56 12.29
N THR A 480 -8.90 -2.04 12.00
CA THR A 480 -9.77 -1.47 10.97
C THR A 480 -10.49 -0.18 11.41
N ALA A 481 -10.73 0.02 12.72
CA ALA A 481 -11.42 1.22 13.25
C ALA A 481 -10.67 2.53 13.01
N GLY A 482 -9.37 2.47 12.67
CA GLY A 482 -8.55 3.65 12.40
C GLY A 482 -8.71 4.26 11.00
N TYR A 483 -9.49 3.63 10.13
CA TYR A 483 -9.65 3.99 8.71
C TYR A 483 -11.03 4.57 8.41
N ASP A 484 -11.10 5.44 7.40
CA ASP A 484 -12.37 6.03 6.95
C ASP A 484 -13.27 4.98 6.29
N PHE A 485 -12.65 4.02 5.56
CA PHE A 485 -13.36 2.91 4.93
C PHE A 485 -12.62 1.58 5.07
N VAL A 486 -13.38 0.49 5.03
CA VAL A 486 -12.89 -0.88 5.01
C VAL A 486 -13.42 -1.60 3.76
N VAL A 487 -12.52 -2.16 2.96
CA VAL A 487 -12.85 -2.96 1.77
C VAL A 487 -12.51 -4.42 2.06
N LEU A 488 -13.52 -5.28 2.13
CA LEU A 488 -13.34 -6.72 2.36
C LEU A 488 -13.19 -7.46 1.03
N ALA A 489 -12.02 -8.04 0.80
CA ALA A 489 -11.66 -8.82 -0.38
C ALA A 489 -11.01 -10.16 0.01
N ALA A 490 -11.46 -10.74 1.12
CA ALA A 490 -10.95 -11.98 1.73
C ALA A 490 -11.72 -13.24 1.29
N ASN A 491 -12.49 -13.18 0.19
CA ASN A 491 -13.30 -14.28 -0.33
C ASN A 491 -14.19 -14.90 0.78
N HIS A 492 -14.04 -16.20 1.10
CA HIS A 492 -14.78 -16.89 2.15
C HIS A 492 -14.59 -16.26 3.55
N GLY A 493 -13.46 -15.58 3.77
CA GLY A 493 -13.16 -14.87 5.02
C GLY A 493 -13.96 -13.58 5.22
N ASN A 494 -14.64 -13.05 4.19
CA ASN A 494 -15.42 -11.82 4.30
C ASN A 494 -16.46 -11.90 5.43
N ASN A 495 -17.20 -13.01 5.51
CA ASN A 495 -18.25 -13.18 6.51
C ASN A 495 -17.71 -13.20 7.94
N ALA A 496 -16.58 -13.90 8.17
CA ALA A 496 -15.93 -13.93 9.48
C ALA A 496 -15.49 -12.53 9.92
N VAL A 497 -14.93 -11.74 9.00
CA VAL A 497 -14.52 -10.36 9.29
C VAL A 497 -15.74 -9.47 9.56
N LEU A 498 -16.83 -9.59 8.78
CA LEU A 498 -18.08 -8.86 9.05
C LEU A 498 -18.60 -9.14 10.46
N THR A 499 -18.69 -10.41 10.84
CA THR A 499 -19.13 -10.82 12.19
C THR A 499 -18.22 -10.25 13.28
N GLN A 500 -16.90 -10.27 13.10
CA GLN A 500 -15.95 -9.66 14.05
C GLN A 500 -16.11 -8.15 14.18
N LEU A 501 -16.55 -7.47 13.12
CA LEU A 501 -16.85 -6.03 13.12
C LEU A 501 -18.26 -5.72 13.67
N GLY A 502 -19.03 -6.73 14.09
CA GLY A 502 -20.41 -6.57 14.55
C GLY A 502 -21.40 -6.25 13.42
N ILE A 503 -21.04 -6.58 12.17
CA ILE A 503 -21.85 -6.33 10.97
C ILE A 503 -22.51 -7.66 10.55
N PRO A 504 -23.83 -7.69 10.26
CA PRO A 504 -24.49 -8.89 9.78
C PRO A 504 -23.86 -9.45 8.51
N ALA A 505 -23.48 -10.72 8.54
CA ALA A 505 -22.89 -11.40 7.39
C ALA A 505 -23.99 -11.94 6.46
N PRO A 506 -23.87 -11.78 5.12
CA PRO A 506 -24.85 -12.30 4.18
C PRO A 506 -24.76 -13.83 4.07
N ARG A 507 -25.87 -14.47 3.70
CA ARG A 507 -25.90 -15.91 3.39
C ARG A 507 -25.13 -16.17 2.09
N ARG A 508 -24.21 -17.13 2.11
CA ARG A 508 -23.38 -17.55 0.98
C ARG A 508 -23.33 -19.07 0.91
N GLN A 509 -23.09 -19.60 -0.29
CA GLN A 509 -22.74 -21.00 -0.48
C GLN A 509 -21.23 -21.13 -0.51
N PHE A 510 -20.68 -21.88 0.44
CA PHE A 510 -19.26 -22.19 0.54
C PHE A 510 -19.03 -23.61 0.06
N GLU A 511 -18.02 -23.78 -0.77
CA GLU A 511 -17.61 -25.08 -1.29
C GLU A 511 -16.12 -25.26 -1.09
N VAL A 512 -15.73 -26.32 -0.38
CA VAL A 512 -14.33 -26.74 -0.33
C VAL A 512 -14.05 -27.54 -1.59
N CYS A 513 -13.15 -27.03 -2.42
CA CYS A 513 -12.81 -27.59 -3.71
C CYS A 513 -11.39 -28.15 -3.69
N GLU A 514 -11.26 -29.41 -4.10
CA GLU A 514 -9.99 -30.08 -4.35
C GLU A 514 -9.61 -29.93 -5.83
N VAL A 515 -8.39 -29.48 -6.10
CA VAL A 515 -7.80 -29.47 -7.44
C VAL A 515 -6.61 -30.42 -7.41
N ALA A 516 -6.68 -31.52 -8.15
CA ALA A 516 -5.61 -32.50 -8.18
C ALA A 516 -4.40 -31.95 -8.93
N VAL A 517 -3.21 -32.21 -8.41
CA VAL A 517 -1.94 -31.93 -9.09
C VAL A 517 -1.37 -33.25 -9.58
N LEU A 518 -1.26 -33.36 -10.89
CA LEU A 518 -0.83 -34.56 -11.60
C LEU A 518 0.54 -34.35 -12.24
N GLU A 519 1.31 -35.41 -12.38
CA GLU A 519 2.51 -35.52 -13.22
C GLU A 519 2.30 -36.67 -14.22
N ASP A 520 3.22 -36.84 -15.18
CA ASP A 520 3.17 -37.90 -16.21
C ASP A 520 1.88 -37.93 -17.06
N VAL A 521 1.30 -36.75 -17.30
CA VAL A 521 0.17 -36.55 -18.21
C VAL A 521 0.68 -36.35 -19.64
N GLU A 522 0.25 -37.21 -20.56
CA GLU A 522 0.75 -37.30 -21.94
C GLU A 522 -0.16 -36.58 -22.96
N ILE A 523 -0.57 -35.34 -22.66
CA ILE A 523 -1.46 -34.55 -23.55
C ILE A 523 -0.74 -33.39 -24.25
N GLY A 524 0.54 -33.15 -23.94
CA GLY A 524 1.26 -31.96 -24.41
C GLY A 524 0.81 -30.68 -23.70
N ASP A 525 1.20 -29.51 -24.20
CA ASP A 525 0.82 -28.21 -23.60
C ASP A 525 -0.58 -27.76 -24.07
N ILE A 526 -1.59 -28.56 -23.70
CA ILE A 526 -2.98 -28.38 -24.11
C ILE A 526 -3.86 -28.23 -22.87
N ASP A 527 -4.68 -27.19 -22.85
CA ASP A 527 -5.79 -27.01 -21.91
C ASP A 527 -7.05 -27.66 -22.48
N ILE A 528 -7.67 -28.56 -21.74
CA ILE A 528 -8.91 -29.23 -22.16
C ILE A 528 -10.00 -28.97 -21.14
N VAL A 529 -11.18 -28.56 -21.60
CA VAL A 529 -12.37 -28.43 -20.74
C VAL A 529 -13.55 -29.09 -21.40
N VAL A 530 -14.18 -29.97 -20.65
CA VAL A 530 -15.49 -30.52 -20.94
C VAL A 530 -16.49 -29.64 -20.22
N ILE A 531 -17.33 -28.94 -20.96
CA ILE A 531 -18.32 -28.01 -20.40
C ILE A 531 -19.73 -28.60 -20.43
N ASP A 532 -20.53 -28.17 -19.46
CA ASP A 532 -21.95 -28.49 -19.26
C ASP A 532 -22.25 -29.99 -19.35
N GLY A 533 -22.13 -30.71 -18.23
CA GLY A 533 -22.15 -32.18 -18.18
C GLY A 533 -21.25 -32.69 -17.04
N PRO A 534 -20.58 -33.86 -17.15
CA PRO A 534 -19.50 -34.25 -16.23
C PRO A 534 -18.30 -33.32 -16.44
N PHE A 535 -18.44 -32.09 -15.92
CA PHE A 535 -17.53 -30.99 -16.20
C PHE A 535 -16.15 -31.32 -15.66
N VAL A 536 -15.18 -31.40 -16.58
CA VAL A 536 -13.79 -31.70 -16.29
C VAL A 536 -12.91 -30.62 -16.90
N SER A 537 -11.94 -30.15 -16.14
CA SER A 537 -10.89 -29.24 -16.59
C SER A 537 -9.53 -29.86 -16.33
N LEU A 538 -8.72 -29.98 -17.38
CA LEU A 538 -7.35 -30.47 -17.33
C LEU A 538 -6.44 -29.42 -17.96
N SER A 539 -5.60 -28.80 -17.15
CA SER A 539 -4.78 -27.65 -17.52
C SER A 539 -3.33 -27.85 -17.09
N PRO A 540 -2.32 -27.55 -17.92
CA PRO A 540 -0.95 -27.58 -17.46
C PRO A 540 -0.69 -26.46 -16.43
N TYR A 541 0.08 -26.77 -15.39
CA TYR A 541 0.28 -25.91 -14.23
C TYR A 541 1.39 -24.87 -14.49
N GLY A 542 1.00 -23.66 -14.90
CA GLY A 542 1.95 -22.58 -15.20
C GLY A 542 2.85 -22.91 -16.41
N ARG A 543 3.98 -22.20 -16.57
CA ARG A 543 4.95 -22.50 -17.64
C ARG A 543 5.85 -23.67 -17.25
N SER A 544 5.80 -24.77 -18.02
CA SER A 544 6.81 -25.84 -18.06
C SER A 544 7.17 -26.49 -16.71
N THR A 545 6.17 -26.87 -15.91
CA THR A 545 6.38 -27.57 -14.63
C THR A 545 6.36 -29.10 -14.74
N GLY A 546 5.95 -29.66 -15.89
CA GLY A 546 5.65 -31.09 -16.01
C GLY A 546 4.41 -31.51 -15.22
N ARG A 547 3.66 -30.55 -14.67
CA ARG A 547 2.47 -30.79 -13.84
C ARG A 547 1.21 -30.34 -14.51
N PHE A 548 0.11 -30.99 -14.17
CA PHE A 548 -1.24 -30.67 -14.60
C PHE A 548 -2.16 -30.49 -13.41
N LEU A 549 -3.17 -29.66 -13.60
CA LEU A 549 -4.25 -29.44 -12.67
C LEU A 549 -5.50 -30.10 -13.23
N LEU A 550 -6.10 -30.96 -12.41
CA LEU A 550 -7.36 -31.62 -12.73
C LEU A 550 -8.45 -31.14 -11.78
N TYR A 551 -9.58 -30.73 -12.35
CA TYR A 551 -10.80 -30.39 -11.63
C TYR A 551 -11.99 -31.08 -12.27
N ASP A 552 -12.89 -31.59 -11.45
CA ASP A 552 -14.10 -32.29 -11.81
C ASP A 552 -15.26 -31.73 -10.96
N VAL A 553 -16.33 -31.25 -11.58
CA VAL A 553 -17.38 -30.52 -10.85
C VAL A 553 -18.06 -31.35 -9.75
N GLU A 554 -18.16 -32.66 -9.93
CA GLU A 554 -18.84 -33.56 -9.00
C GLU A 554 -17.89 -34.00 -7.89
N HIS A 555 -16.71 -34.48 -8.27
CA HIS A 555 -15.77 -35.09 -7.34
C HIS A 555 -14.87 -34.06 -6.64
N SER A 556 -14.59 -32.91 -7.25
CA SER A 556 -13.75 -31.87 -6.63
C SER A 556 -14.45 -31.13 -5.50
N VAL A 557 -15.79 -31.08 -5.45
CA VAL A 557 -16.50 -30.46 -4.33
C VAL A 557 -16.55 -31.43 -3.16
N ARG A 558 -15.68 -31.23 -2.16
CA ARG A 558 -15.54 -32.12 -1.00
C ARG A 558 -16.50 -31.77 0.15
N TYR A 559 -16.90 -30.51 0.22
CA TYR A 559 -17.85 -30.02 1.20
C TYR A 559 -18.65 -28.87 0.61
N ARG A 560 -19.95 -28.80 0.92
CA ARG A 560 -20.84 -27.69 0.54
C ARG A 560 -21.72 -27.32 1.72
N ALA A 561 -21.79 -26.03 2.02
CA ALA A 561 -22.73 -25.50 2.99
C ALA A 561 -23.25 -24.13 2.57
N VAL A 562 -24.54 -23.90 2.82
CA VAL A 562 -25.17 -22.58 2.67
C VAL A 562 -25.35 -21.99 4.07
N SER A 563 -24.59 -20.95 4.39
CA SER A 563 -24.54 -20.39 5.74
C SER A 563 -24.12 -18.92 5.73
N THR A 564 -24.24 -18.26 6.88
CA THR A 564 -23.64 -16.94 7.14
C THR A 564 -22.21 -17.07 7.70
N ALA A 565 -21.78 -18.26 8.10
CA ALA A 565 -20.42 -18.55 8.56
C ALA A 565 -19.81 -19.70 7.75
N PHE A 566 -18.50 -19.64 7.53
CA PHE A 566 -17.75 -20.72 6.90
C PHE A 566 -17.11 -21.59 7.98
N GLU A 567 -17.66 -22.79 8.16
CA GLU A 567 -17.20 -23.80 9.11
C GLU A 567 -17.02 -25.12 8.36
N PRO A 568 -15.84 -25.36 7.74
CA PRO A 568 -15.55 -26.62 7.09
C PRO A 568 -15.22 -27.70 8.14
N PRO A 569 -15.34 -28.99 7.78
CA PRO A 569 -14.79 -30.08 8.59
C PRO A 569 -13.31 -29.86 8.95
N GLU A 570 -12.94 -30.17 10.19
CA GLU A 570 -11.60 -29.90 10.75
C GLU A 570 -10.48 -30.55 9.94
N GLU A 571 -10.76 -31.73 9.36
CA GLU A 571 -9.85 -32.49 8.50
C GLU A 571 -9.32 -31.71 7.28
N PHE A 572 -10.05 -30.69 6.80
CA PHE A 572 -9.60 -29.84 5.69
C PHE A 572 -8.74 -28.64 6.12
N SER A 573 -8.68 -28.34 7.42
CA SER A 573 -8.08 -27.09 7.92
C SER A 573 -6.60 -26.95 7.57
N ALA A 574 -5.82 -28.04 7.70
CA ALA A 574 -4.40 -28.02 7.35
C ALA A 574 -4.17 -27.77 5.85
N ALA A 575 -4.98 -28.39 4.98
CA ALA A 575 -4.87 -28.25 3.54
C ALA A 575 -5.37 -26.89 3.03
N LEU A 576 -6.41 -26.32 3.65
CA LEU A 576 -6.93 -24.98 3.31
C LEU A 576 -5.94 -23.84 3.61
N VAL A 577 -5.05 -24.05 4.59
CA VAL A 577 -3.98 -23.09 4.91
C VAL A 577 -2.76 -23.29 4.00
N SER A 578 -2.63 -24.44 3.34
CA SER A 578 -1.54 -24.71 2.40
C SER A 578 -1.76 -23.99 1.06
N SER A 579 -0.71 -23.33 0.56
CA SER A 579 -0.65 -22.83 -0.83
C SER A 579 0.19 -23.75 -1.74
N LYS A 580 0.42 -24.99 -1.30
CA LYS A 580 1.22 -26.00 -1.99
C LYS A 580 0.41 -27.30 -2.10
N PRO A 581 0.69 -28.16 -3.11
CA PRO A 581 0.08 -29.47 -3.21
C PRO A 581 0.31 -30.24 -1.91
N ALA A 582 -0.76 -30.74 -1.31
CA ALA A 582 -0.74 -31.48 -0.06
C ALA A 582 -1.70 -32.67 -0.12
N PRO A 583 -1.50 -33.71 0.71
CA PRO A 583 -2.47 -34.78 0.85
C PRO A 583 -3.82 -34.24 1.33
N VAL A 584 -4.91 -34.75 0.76
CA VAL A 584 -6.29 -34.42 1.15
C VAL A 584 -6.94 -35.70 1.72
N PRO A 585 -7.60 -35.63 2.90
CA PRO A 585 -8.33 -36.76 3.46
C PRO A 585 -9.42 -37.25 2.50
N GLU A 586 -9.54 -38.58 2.34
CA GLU A 586 -10.55 -39.20 1.48
C GLU A 586 -10.63 -38.55 0.08
N SER A 587 -9.46 -38.27 -0.50
CA SER A 587 -9.35 -37.66 -1.83
C SER A 587 -10.06 -38.49 -2.90
N THR A 588 -10.80 -37.81 -3.78
CA THR A 588 -11.57 -38.42 -4.87
C THR A 588 -10.87 -38.31 -6.23
N VAL A 589 -9.54 -38.12 -6.22
CA VAL A 589 -8.76 -37.92 -7.45
C VAL A 589 -8.82 -39.13 -8.39
N GLY A 590 -9.01 -40.34 -7.85
CA GLY A 590 -9.26 -41.53 -8.66
C GLY A 590 -10.52 -41.39 -9.51
N GLU A 591 -11.63 -40.96 -8.91
CA GLU A 591 -12.88 -40.71 -9.60
C GLU A 591 -12.77 -39.54 -10.60
N MET A 592 -12.02 -38.49 -10.25
CA MET A 592 -11.72 -37.39 -11.19
C MET A 592 -10.97 -37.90 -12.42
N LEU A 593 -9.97 -38.76 -12.23
CA LEU A 593 -9.20 -39.37 -13.32
C LEU A 593 -10.05 -40.32 -14.17
N ASP A 594 -10.96 -41.08 -13.55
CA ASP A 594 -11.90 -41.95 -14.25
C ASP A 594 -12.83 -41.14 -15.15
N THR A 595 -13.40 -40.03 -14.65
CA THR A 595 -14.24 -39.14 -15.44
C THR A 595 -13.43 -38.48 -16.56
N ALA A 596 -12.26 -37.91 -16.26
CA ALA A 596 -11.39 -37.31 -17.27
C ALA A 596 -10.97 -38.31 -18.35
N SER A 597 -10.69 -39.56 -17.98
CA SER A 597 -10.30 -40.65 -18.88
C SER A 597 -11.43 -41.13 -19.78
N ARG A 598 -12.67 -40.66 -19.64
CA ARG A 598 -13.74 -40.87 -20.64
C ARG A 598 -13.61 -39.90 -21.81
N PHE A 599 -13.09 -38.70 -21.56
CA PHE A 599 -12.97 -37.64 -22.57
C PHE A 599 -11.56 -37.56 -23.16
N VAL A 600 -10.53 -37.72 -22.33
CA VAL A 600 -9.13 -37.41 -22.67
C VAL A 600 -8.25 -38.66 -22.65
N ARG A 601 -7.47 -38.88 -23.71
CA ARG A 601 -6.43 -39.92 -23.79
C ARG A 601 -5.13 -39.39 -23.17
N GLY A 602 -4.18 -40.27 -22.85
CA GLY A 602 -2.88 -39.84 -22.29
C GLY A 602 -2.87 -39.67 -20.76
N LEU A 603 -3.87 -40.19 -20.06
CA LEU A 603 -3.97 -40.18 -18.59
C LEU A 603 -3.54 -41.51 -17.94
N GLN A 604 -3.21 -42.53 -18.73
CA GLN A 604 -2.94 -43.89 -18.23
C GLN A 604 -1.74 -43.99 -17.29
N HIS A 605 -0.79 -43.06 -17.40
CA HIS A 605 0.40 -42.98 -16.54
C HIS A 605 0.35 -41.80 -15.55
N ALA A 606 -0.75 -41.04 -15.54
CA ALA A 606 -0.86 -39.87 -14.70
C ALA A 606 -0.83 -40.28 -13.21
N HIS A 607 0.06 -39.67 -12.43
CA HIS A 607 0.10 -39.89 -10.98
C HIS A 607 -0.22 -38.63 -10.19
N HIS A 608 -0.93 -38.82 -9.09
CA HIS A 608 -1.31 -37.76 -8.16
C HIS A 608 -0.15 -37.41 -7.23
N VAL A 609 0.30 -36.16 -7.30
CA VAL A 609 1.39 -35.61 -6.45
C VAL A 609 0.84 -35.10 -5.11
N GLY A 610 -0.42 -34.65 -5.12
CA GLY A 610 -1.10 -33.96 -4.04
C GLY A 610 -2.17 -33.03 -4.61
N SER A 611 -2.90 -32.33 -3.75
CA SER A 611 -3.99 -31.47 -4.19
C SER A 611 -3.86 -30.05 -3.64
N LEU A 612 -4.38 -29.09 -4.39
CA LEU A 612 -4.61 -27.72 -3.94
C LEU A 612 -6.04 -27.65 -3.42
N LEU A 613 -6.21 -27.23 -2.16
CA LEU A 613 -7.53 -27.07 -1.56
C LEU A 613 -7.88 -25.58 -1.50
N SER A 614 -9.06 -25.21 -2.00
CA SER A 614 -9.55 -23.83 -1.96
C SER A 614 -11.01 -23.76 -1.57
N VAL A 615 -11.47 -22.57 -1.18
CA VAL A 615 -12.88 -22.32 -0.92
C VAL A 615 -13.46 -21.49 -2.05
N ARG A 616 -14.42 -22.05 -2.76
CA ARG A 616 -15.25 -21.32 -3.72
C ARG A 616 -16.47 -20.77 -2.98
N THR A 617 -16.68 -19.46 -3.06
CA THR A 617 -17.85 -18.79 -2.48
C THR A 617 -18.76 -18.32 -3.61
N VAL A 618 -19.98 -18.84 -3.64
CA VAL A 618 -21.00 -18.54 -4.66
C VAL A 618 -22.29 -18.07 -4.02
N LEU A 619 -23.17 -17.50 -4.84
CA LEU A 619 -24.53 -17.20 -4.40
C LEU A 619 -25.27 -18.52 -4.17
N PRO A 620 -26.11 -18.61 -3.13
CA PRO A 620 -26.95 -19.78 -2.95
C PRO A 620 -28.01 -19.85 -4.06
N ASP A 621 -28.44 -21.07 -4.39
CA ASP A 621 -29.63 -21.34 -5.22
C ASP A 621 -29.55 -20.88 -6.70
N VAL A 622 -28.34 -20.65 -7.24
CA VAL A 622 -28.12 -20.20 -8.65
C VAL A 622 -27.45 -21.23 -9.57
N ASP A 623 -27.41 -22.51 -9.17
CA ASP A 623 -26.68 -23.56 -9.92
C ASP A 623 -27.24 -23.82 -11.33
N ARG A 624 -28.48 -23.39 -11.60
CA ARG A 624 -29.16 -23.61 -12.89
C ARG A 624 -28.81 -22.59 -13.98
N THR A 625 -28.22 -21.43 -13.64
CA THR A 625 -28.07 -20.30 -14.57
C THR A 625 -26.63 -19.96 -14.92
N ASP A 626 -25.64 -20.65 -14.33
CA ASP A 626 -24.20 -20.29 -14.39
C ASP A 626 -23.88 -18.85 -13.98
N GLU A 627 -24.80 -18.16 -13.31
CA GLU A 627 -24.57 -16.78 -12.90
C GLU A 627 -23.46 -16.73 -11.85
N ARG A 628 -22.44 -15.93 -12.19
CA ARG A 628 -21.25 -15.68 -11.36
C ARG A 628 -20.96 -14.18 -11.36
N PRO A 629 -21.77 -13.35 -10.71
CA PRO A 629 -21.63 -11.91 -10.79
C PRO A 629 -20.39 -11.42 -10.02
N THR A 630 -19.81 -10.32 -10.49
CA THR A 630 -18.86 -9.50 -9.71
C THR A 630 -19.66 -8.44 -8.97
N ILE A 631 -19.76 -8.55 -7.64
CA ILE A 631 -20.56 -7.66 -6.80
C ILE A 631 -19.64 -6.86 -5.88
N VAL A 632 -19.85 -5.54 -5.85
CA VAL A 632 -19.32 -4.66 -4.80
C VAL A 632 -20.51 -4.16 -3.99
N GLU A 633 -20.61 -4.59 -2.74
CA GLU A 633 -21.78 -4.33 -1.90
C GLU A 633 -21.37 -3.64 -0.59
N TRP A 634 -22.19 -2.67 -0.16
CA TRP A 634 -22.03 -2.00 1.11
C TRP A 634 -22.75 -2.78 2.21
N HIS A 635 -22.08 -2.94 3.36
CA HIS A 635 -22.66 -3.59 4.54
C HIS A 635 -23.06 -2.60 5.64
N ASN A 636 -22.39 -1.44 5.71
CA ASN A 636 -22.77 -0.31 6.54
C ASN A 636 -22.22 1.00 5.94
N GLU A 637 -22.10 2.09 6.71
CA GLU A 637 -21.61 3.40 6.27
C GLU A 637 -20.12 3.45 5.89
N THR A 638 -19.30 2.53 6.39
CA THR A 638 -17.83 2.56 6.22
C THR A 638 -17.26 1.28 5.61
N THR A 639 -18.04 0.20 5.52
CA THR A 639 -17.56 -1.14 5.12
C THR A 639 -18.30 -1.65 3.90
N LEU A 640 -17.53 -2.05 2.89
CA LEU A 640 -18.01 -2.74 1.69
C LEU A 640 -17.20 -4.02 1.45
N SER A 641 -17.75 -4.95 0.67
CA SER A 641 -17.03 -6.15 0.25
C SER A 641 -17.05 -6.35 -1.25
N ILE A 642 -16.03 -7.03 -1.75
CA ILE A 642 -15.97 -7.60 -3.10
C ILE A 642 -16.40 -9.07 -3.01
N PHE A 643 -17.36 -9.45 -3.84
CA PHE A 643 -17.79 -10.82 -4.06
C PHE A 643 -17.60 -11.16 -5.54
N SER A 644 -16.63 -12.03 -5.84
CA SER A 644 -16.39 -12.57 -7.18
C SER A 644 -15.48 -13.79 -7.08
N GLY A 645 -15.63 -14.72 -8.03
CA GLY A 645 -14.74 -15.88 -8.20
C GLY A 645 -13.91 -15.85 -9.49
N LYS A 646 -14.01 -14.78 -10.28
CA LYS A 646 -13.47 -14.71 -11.64
C LYS A 646 -12.25 -13.81 -11.68
N ILE A 647 -11.04 -14.39 -11.70
CA ILE A 647 -9.78 -13.63 -11.66
C ILE A 647 -9.74 -12.50 -12.69
N VAL A 648 -10.28 -12.75 -13.90
CA VAL A 648 -10.35 -11.78 -14.99
C VAL A 648 -11.07 -10.47 -14.60
N THR A 649 -12.05 -10.50 -13.68
CA THR A 649 -12.83 -9.32 -13.29
C THR A 649 -12.21 -8.52 -12.14
N ALA A 650 -11.01 -8.89 -11.67
CA ALA A 650 -10.38 -8.25 -10.52
C ALA A 650 -10.16 -6.73 -10.71
N MET A 651 -9.85 -6.30 -11.93
CA MET A 651 -9.66 -4.87 -12.25
C MET A 651 -10.98 -4.11 -12.28
N THR A 652 -12.01 -4.70 -12.86
CA THR A 652 -13.36 -4.14 -12.84
C THR A 652 -13.87 -4.00 -11.41
N ALA A 653 -13.63 -4.99 -10.55
CA ALA A 653 -13.98 -4.93 -9.14
C ALA A 653 -13.25 -3.79 -8.40
N GLY A 654 -11.94 -3.63 -8.64
CA GLY A 654 -11.17 -2.52 -8.07
C GLY A 654 -11.71 -1.14 -8.49
N GLN A 655 -12.14 -1.01 -9.75
CA GLN A 655 -12.73 0.24 -10.23
C GLN A 655 -14.14 0.49 -9.68
N ALA A 656 -14.93 -0.56 -9.49
CA ALA A 656 -16.23 -0.48 -8.84
C ALA A 656 -16.09 -0.07 -7.36
N VAL A 657 -15.04 -0.51 -6.66
CA VAL A 657 -14.71 -0.05 -5.30
C VAL A 657 -14.44 1.46 -5.27
N ILE A 658 -13.63 1.99 -6.19
CA ILE A 658 -13.40 3.44 -6.30
C ILE A 658 -14.72 4.19 -6.51
N GLY A 659 -15.54 3.72 -7.46
CA GLY A 659 -16.85 4.32 -7.74
C GLY A 659 -17.76 4.34 -6.51
N ALA A 660 -17.78 3.24 -5.76
CA ALA A 660 -18.54 3.11 -4.52
C ALA A 660 -18.04 4.09 -3.44
N LEU A 661 -16.73 4.21 -3.23
CA LEU A 661 -16.19 5.14 -2.22
C LEU A 661 -16.38 6.62 -2.59
N ARG A 662 -16.21 6.97 -3.88
CA ARG A 662 -16.41 8.34 -4.37
C ARG A 662 -17.85 8.80 -4.22
N SER A 663 -18.82 7.93 -4.48
CA SER A 663 -20.25 8.26 -4.35
C SER A 663 -20.65 8.62 -2.91
N ARG A 664 -19.94 8.08 -1.91
CA ARG A 664 -20.16 8.42 -0.49
C ARG A 664 -19.36 9.62 0.02
N THR A 665 -18.20 9.88 -0.55
CA THR A 665 -17.30 10.95 -0.09
C THR A 665 -17.51 12.30 -0.79
N GLY A 666 -18.35 12.35 -1.84
CA GLY A 666 -18.59 13.58 -2.61
C GLY A 666 -17.29 14.13 -3.24
N PHE A 667 -16.39 13.24 -3.65
CA PHE A 667 -15.16 13.60 -4.37
C PHE A 667 -15.56 14.12 -5.77
N PRO A 668 -15.09 15.30 -6.22
CA PRO A 668 -15.42 15.78 -7.56
C PRO A 668 -14.81 14.85 -8.60
N THR A 669 -15.65 14.30 -9.48
CA THR A 669 -15.25 13.64 -10.72
C THR A 669 -14.60 14.65 -11.65
N THR A 670 -13.27 14.73 -11.64
CA THR A 670 -12.51 15.33 -12.75
C THR A 670 -11.11 14.75 -12.82
N ILE A 671 -10.92 13.75 -13.70
CA ILE A 671 -9.75 13.70 -14.59
C ILE A 671 -10.32 13.37 -15.98
N THR A 672 -10.25 14.36 -16.86
CA THR A 672 -10.53 14.23 -18.28
C THR A 672 -9.52 13.28 -18.93
N GLY A 673 -10.01 12.17 -19.45
CA GLY A 673 -9.37 11.40 -20.50
C GLY A 673 -10.42 11.12 -21.56
N SER A 674 -10.70 12.12 -22.41
CA SER A 674 -11.46 11.88 -23.62
C SER A 674 -10.68 10.88 -24.49
N PRO A 675 -11.34 9.92 -25.15
CA PRO A 675 -10.68 9.03 -26.10
C PRO A 675 -10.11 9.86 -27.27
N PRO A 676 -9.08 9.38 -27.98
CA PRO A 676 -8.54 10.08 -29.13
C PRO A 676 -9.60 10.06 -30.24
N GLU A 677 -10.30 11.18 -30.43
CA GLU A 677 -11.17 11.40 -31.57
C GLU A 677 -10.32 11.41 -32.85
N GLY A 678 -10.73 10.59 -33.81
CA GLY A 678 -10.12 10.44 -35.10
C GLY A 678 -10.07 11.77 -35.86
N ARG A 679 -8.94 12.00 -36.53
CA ARG A 679 -8.82 13.00 -37.59
C ARG A 679 -9.67 12.57 -38.77
N GLU A 680 -10.93 12.99 -38.82
CA GLU A 680 -11.66 13.10 -40.08
C GLU A 680 -11.48 14.51 -40.66
N ARG A 681 -11.07 14.53 -41.94
CA ARG A 681 -10.76 15.73 -42.71
C ARG A 681 -12.05 16.48 -43.02
N ALA A 682 -12.03 17.78 -42.75
CA ALA A 682 -13.02 18.71 -43.28
C ALA A 682 -12.82 18.90 -44.79
N SER A 683 -13.75 18.39 -45.59
CA SER A 683 -14.09 18.95 -46.91
C SER A 683 -15.49 18.53 -47.31
N ASP A 684 -16.50 19.29 -46.90
CA ASP A 684 -17.50 19.74 -47.86
C ASP A 684 -18.33 20.90 -47.32
N ARG A 685 -18.24 22.03 -48.03
CA ARG A 685 -19.06 23.22 -47.82
C ARG A 685 -20.35 23.06 -48.61
N ARG A 686 -21.50 23.20 -47.97
CA ARG A 686 -22.71 23.74 -48.61
C ARG A 686 -23.39 24.77 -47.70
N PRO A 687 -23.76 25.95 -48.21
CA PRO A 687 -24.38 27.03 -47.42
C PRO A 687 -25.91 26.84 -47.30
N PRO A 688 -26.58 27.56 -46.39
CA PRO A 688 -28.02 27.46 -46.21
C PRO A 688 -28.77 28.23 -47.31
N LEU A 689 -29.82 27.63 -47.85
CA LEU A 689 -30.73 28.26 -48.81
C LEU A 689 -31.80 29.06 -48.07
N THR A 690 -31.72 30.39 -48.18
CA THR A 690 -32.82 31.33 -47.97
C THR A 690 -33.79 31.28 -49.14
N GLY A 691 -35.09 31.29 -48.84
CA GLY A 691 -36.15 31.29 -49.84
C GLY A 691 -36.26 32.60 -50.63
N ALA A 692 -36.63 32.48 -51.89
CA ALA A 692 -37.41 33.49 -52.62
C ALA A 692 -38.19 32.81 -53.75
N VAL A 693 -39.45 33.22 -53.84
CA VAL A 693 -40.54 32.78 -54.72
C VAL A 693 -40.26 33.16 -56.18
N ALA A 694 -40.58 32.29 -57.15
CA ALA A 694 -41.41 32.65 -58.32
C ALA A 694 -41.53 31.53 -59.38
N ARG A 695 -42.80 31.18 -59.62
CA ARG A 695 -43.47 30.95 -60.92
C ARG A 695 -43.10 29.70 -61.72
N GLY A 696 -44.10 28.84 -61.82
CA GLY A 696 -44.08 27.60 -62.58
C GLY A 696 -44.10 27.74 -64.09
N ARG A 697 -44.07 26.58 -64.74
CA ARG A 697 -44.92 26.20 -65.89
C ARG A 697 -44.65 24.74 -66.25
N GLY A 698 -45.67 23.91 -66.03
CA GLY A 698 -46.18 22.99 -67.04
C GLY A 698 -45.51 21.62 -67.20
N PRO A 699 -46.29 20.62 -67.69
CA PRO A 699 -46.11 19.21 -67.40
C PRO A 699 -45.61 18.40 -68.61
N CYS A 700 -45.16 17.17 -68.37
CA CYS A 700 -45.40 16.04 -69.27
C CYS A 700 -45.30 14.74 -68.46
N SER A 701 -46.43 14.02 -68.42
CA SER A 701 -46.62 12.56 -68.48
C SER A 701 -45.61 11.66 -67.78
#